data_AF-A0AAE3JK79-F1
#
_entry.id   AF-A0AAE3JK79-F1
#
_cell.length_a   1.000
_cell.length_b   1.000
_cell.length_c   1.000
_cell.angle_alpha   90.00
_cell.angle_beta   90.00
_cell.angle_gamma   90.00
#
_symmetry.space_group_name_H-M   'P 1'
#
loop_
_entity.id
_entity.type
_entity.pdbx_description
1 polymer ?
#
loop_
_entity_poly.entity_id
_entity_poly.type
_entity_poly.pdbx_seq_one_letter_code
_entity_poly.pdbx_strand_id
1 'polypeptide(L)'
;MKIRLLIIILVFATYVIQAQTCDGNTFPTINQPTTCTYSYTSTGWKDSLGNPTSAPTSNGSSQSICIFEDYTGDLNFNIKGTLYIAPSVTYTGAVSSFGGSNLLVEGEVNFTNSPTFAGNNTVVGANGTININGSLIPQGDATVNNAGILNVSGDFNMGGQANFINYTGSRINVQGNSSINASLDNCGIFELFGSLSSGGSSGLKNLCSTYIHTNMNLNADYTNDALMIIDGLLNFGTAKLYNNSTILINNITLNNDDLIGNDLDSFLIVRNSAILSSGGSITGHLFYDIDDEGGFDSVCGSCTEDIDIVDDIVIPSTTNEILENCGEDIIINPIILESKLDFDGIDDYVSTPEFINSLNQVTIMAWVKSDLGNSNNMTVAGEDTGCKLWLKNGNTPTFTIKSVGNSEKEVSCSTINFNEWHHITGTYSSTTGIMSIYVDGELLNSTNVGNTGAAIQNTASSNGNFEIGRTSKNTTNREYFKGDIDEVRVFDTNLTENQIQKIIYQEIENNGGVVSGKVINKDILDFNTNSTIAWPSLIAYYPMSTIISYDRTSDFSIYNRITKLHNITTFQEETAPMPYTTSNNGDWSSQNTWQHGNVWDIENETSNKDWSIIKIKNNITTSNSHGTLGLIIDSGAKLTVNGSNELNNSWYLKLDGEIDLQNESQLVQGAESSLDVTSAGTLERDQQGTKDLYTYNYWSSPVGLSNTTSNNNSYTLPDVLSDGSVVTTPLPITFVTGYNGAPGSPATTPISIASTWIWKYANKLSDDYASWQHVKNTGTLLAGEGYTMKGVDNSATSFTEEQNYIFNGKPNNGDITLTLSAGNDYLIGNPYASAIDANEFILDNISDGAGRATTNIINGTLYFWDHFAGDTHVLREYQGGYATYSLIGGIKAVSTDTRINASGQVGTKVPQQYIPVSQGFFVTADEGGSVTFKNSQRIFKTEAVDPSQFLKGKKDKTSTTKNNSNDNRQKIRLILDSPKGYHRQLLVGVDSSATNGIDKGYDAPLIENNVEDLFWIFNNKNFVIQAVSNFNDNQILPLGIKINQEGLASIKIDELENIHNNKKIYLHDKELSIYHNLKKNKYDVHLAVGEYLNRFEITFSKKSHSLSTDEISNNHIEVFFSNKESNVIVHNPNAQLIESVEMINILGQTLFKFKINSNDDYLKYKASQMKTGTYILKIETEYGKISKKVLIK
;
A
#
# COMPACT_ATOMS: atom_id res chain seq x y z
N MET A 1 2.87 16.50 -18.54
CA MET A 1 4.30 16.71 -18.20
C MET A 1 5.06 15.42 -18.49
N LYS A 2 5.71 15.28 -19.65
CA LYS A 2 6.75 14.28 -19.91
C LYS A 2 7.78 14.89 -20.85
N ILE A 3 8.93 15.20 -20.27
CA ILE A 3 10.13 15.73 -20.90
C ILE A 3 10.74 14.57 -21.70
N ARG A 4 10.71 14.63 -23.04
CA ARG A 4 11.71 13.91 -23.85
C ARG A 4 12.92 14.82 -23.97
N LEU A 5 13.96 14.42 -23.27
CA LEU A 5 15.28 15.02 -23.30
C LEU A 5 15.84 14.88 -24.72
N LEU A 6 15.74 15.94 -25.51
CA LEU A 6 16.41 16.04 -26.80
C LEU A 6 17.92 16.16 -26.52
N ILE A 7 18.64 15.05 -26.52
CA ILE A 7 20.09 15.07 -26.56
C ILE A 7 20.47 15.49 -27.97
N ILE A 8 20.70 16.80 -28.15
CA ILE A 8 21.44 17.32 -29.31
C ILE A 8 22.88 16.81 -29.15
N ILE A 9 23.20 15.68 -29.77
CA ILE A 9 24.59 15.33 -30.06
C ILE A 9 24.99 16.18 -31.26
N LEU A 10 25.68 17.29 -31.00
CA LEU A 10 26.56 17.91 -31.99
C LEU A 10 27.66 16.87 -32.34
N VAL A 11 27.45 16.08 -33.38
CA VAL A 11 28.51 15.26 -33.98
C VAL A 11 29.34 16.17 -34.89
N PHE A 12 30.20 16.98 -34.30
CA PHE A 12 31.50 17.26 -34.90
C PHE A 12 32.49 16.29 -34.25
N ALA A 13 32.40 15.02 -34.63
CA ALA A 13 33.38 14.01 -34.28
C ALA A 13 34.01 13.49 -35.57
N THR A 14 35.31 13.77 -35.70
CA THR A 14 36.27 13.06 -36.54
C THR A 14 35.89 11.58 -36.70
N TYR A 15 35.45 11.21 -37.90
CA TYR A 15 35.11 9.82 -38.24
C TYR A 15 36.34 8.93 -38.05
N VAL A 16 36.28 8.07 -37.03
CA VAL A 16 36.88 6.74 -37.12
C VAL A 16 36.02 5.98 -38.13
N ILE A 17 36.61 5.55 -39.24
CA ILE A 17 35.94 4.86 -40.34
C ILE A 17 35.41 3.52 -39.80
N GLN A 18 34.16 3.49 -39.33
CA GLN A 18 33.39 2.27 -39.32
C GLN A 18 33.09 1.94 -40.79
N ALA A 19 33.38 0.71 -41.22
CA ALA A 19 33.13 0.33 -42.60
C ALA A 19 31.62 0.48 -42.88
N GLN A 20 31.24 1.29 -43.88
CA GLN A 20 29.86 1.40 -44.30
C GLN A 20 29.38 0.03 -44.81
N THR A 21 28.18 -0.40 -44.43
CA THR A 21 27.61 -1.67 -44.87
C THR A 21 26.26 -1.47 -45.54
N CYS A 22 25.93 -2.26 -46.55
CA CYS A 22 24.62 -2.28 -47.19
C CYS A 22 24.22 -3.70 -47.57
N ASP A 23 23.10 -4.20 -47.02
CA ASP A 23 22.61 -5.58 -47.21
C ASP A 23 23.69 -6.67 -47.03
N GLY A 24 24.51 -6.56 -45.98
CA GLY A 24 25.63 -7.46 -45.72
C GLY A 24 26.89 -7.23 -46.58
N ASN A 25 26.85 -6.36 -47.58
CA ASN A 25 28.03 -5.91 -48.32
C ASN A 25 28.80 -4.87 -47.51
N THR A 26 30.13 -5.01 -47.42
CA THR A 26 31.01 -4.04 -46.74
C THR A 26 31.68 -3.14 -47.78
N PHE A 27 31.62 -1.82 -47.57
CA PHE A 27 32.23 -0.85 -48.49
C PHE A 27 33.73 -1.14 -48.65
N PRO A 28 34.23 -1.31 -49.90
CA PRO A 28 35.63 -1.61 -50.12
C PRO A 28 36.49 -0.40 -49.74
N THR A 29 37.59 -0.64 -49.02
CA THR A 29 38.56 0.42 -48.72
C THR A 29 39.15 0.99 -50.02
N ILE A 30 39.03 2.31 -50.21
CA ILE A 30 39.72 3.00 -51.31
C ILE A 30 41.19 3.10 -50.94
N ASN A 31 42.01 2.32 -51.63
CA ASN A 31 43.46 2.42 -51.51
C ASN A 31 43.99 3.17 -52.74
N GLN A 32 44.58 4.34 -52.53
CA GLN A 32 45.38 5.00 -53.57
C GLN A 32 46.35 3.98 -54.19
N PRO A 33 46.48 3.91 -55.53
CA PRO A 33 47.45 3.01 -56.16
C PRO A 33 48.86 3.22 -55.59
N THR A 34 49.53 2.14 -55.20
CA THR A 34 50.89 2.19 -54.62
C THR A 34 51.93 2.77 -55.57
N THR A 35 51.68 2.68 -56.89
CA THR A 35 52.44 3.36 -57.93
C THR A 35 51.51 3.85 -59.03
N CYS A 36 51.60 5.13 -59.39
CA CYS A 36 50.89 5.72 -60.53
C CYS A 36 51.77 5.63 -61.78
N THR A 37 51.32 4.92 -62.83
CA THR A 37 52.04 4.84 -64.12
C THR A 37 52.08 6.20 -64.81
N TYR A 38 50.98 6.94 -64.72
CA TYR A 38 50.89 8.33 -65.12
C TYR A 38 50.26 9.12 -63.97
N SER A 39 50.83 10.28 -63.65
CA SER A 39 50.25 11.18 -62.65
C SER A 39 50.15 12.60 -63.19
N TYR A 40 49.01 13.27 -62.95
CA TYR A 40 48.86 14.69 -63.21
C TYR A 40 49.03 15.49 -61.91
N THR A 41 49.88 16.51 -61.94
CA THR A 41 50.23 17.38 -60.80
C THR A 41 50.29 18.85 -61.26
N SER A 42 50.56 19.78 -60.35
CA SER A 42 50.65 21.23 -60.63
C SER A 42 51.72 21.60 -61.66
N THR A 43 52.63 20.67 -61.95
CA THR A 43 53.70 20.81 -62.95
C THR A 43 53.40 20.10 -64.28
N GLY A 44 52.20 19.57 -64.46
CA GLY A 44 51.76 18.80 -65.64
C GLY A 44 51.83 17.29 -65.46
N TRP A 45 51.69 16.57 -66.57
CA TRP A 45 51.72 15.11 -66.64
C TRP A 45 53.13 14.54 -66.37
N LYS A 46 53.21 13.47 -65.59
CA LYS A 46 54.44 12.73 -65.28
C LYS A 46 54.28 11.23 -65.49
N ASP A 47 55.38 10.57 -65.88
CA ASP A 47 55.48 9.11 -65.91
C ASP A 47 55.78 8.53 -64.50
N SER A 48 55.84 7.20 -64.39
CA SER A 48 56.14 6.49 -63.13
C SER A 48 57.49 6.85 -62.47
N LEU A 49 58.41 7.49 -63.19
CA LEU A 49 59.71 7.93 -62.68
C LEU A 49 59.71 9.43 -62.30
N GLY A 50 58.59 10.12 -62.50
CA GLY A 50 58.43 11.55 -62.23
C GLY A 50 58.85 12.47 -63.37
N ASN A 51 59.17 11.96 -64.56
CA ASN A 51 59.58 12.77 -65.71
C ASN A 51 58.37 13.41 -66.39
N PRO A 52 58.46 14.68 -66.86
CA PRO A 52 57.39 15.30 -67.65
C PRO A 52 57.04 14.50 -68.91
N THR A 53 55.75 14.29 -69.17
CA THR A 53 55.20 13.61 -70.36
C THR A 53 53.96 14.35 -70.87
N SER A 54 53.45 13.98 -72.06
CA SER A 54 52.10 14.37 -72.49
C SER A 54 51.03 13.54 -71.77
N ALA A 55 49.77 13.95 -71.88
CA ALA A 55 48.63 13.14 -71.45
C ALA A 55 48.71 11.73 -72.06
N PRO A 56 48.42 10.67 -71.29
CA PRO A 56 48.46 9.30 -71.81
C PRO A 56 47.40 9.12 -72.89
N THR A 57 47.75 8.42 -73.97
CA THR A 57 46.84 8.10 -75.07
C THR A 57 46.39 6.64 -75.08
N SER A 58 46.94 5.81 -74.17
CA SER A 58 46.53 4.43 -73.89
C SER A 58 47.11 3.95 -72.54
N ASN A 59 46.50 2.92 -71.92
CA ASN A 59 47.07 2.22 -70.76
C ASN A 59 46.87 0.69 -70.83
N GLY A 60 47.76 -0.05 -70.17
CA GLY A 60 47.68 -1.50 -69.98
C GLY A 60 46.88 -1.89 -68.74
N SER A 61 46.59 -3.19 -68.59
CA SER A 61 45.73 -3.72 -67.52
C SER A 61 46.27 -3.57 -66.10
N SER A 62 47.58 -3.32 -65.96
CA SER A 62 48.24 -3.08 -64.66
C SER A 62 48.70 -1.63 -64.46
N GLN A 63 48.31 -0.71 -65.36
CA GLN A 63 48.81 0.67 -65.35
C GLN A 63 47.79 1.63 -64.73
N SER A 64 48.20 2.35 -63.68
CA SER A 64 47.33 3.30 -62.96
C SER A 64 47.55 4.74 -63.44
N ILE A 65 46.48 5.48 -63.62
CA ILE A 65 46.44 6.91 -63.90
C ILE A 65 45.94 7.59 -62.63
N CYS A 66 46.71 8.53 -62.08
CA CYS A 66 46.36 9.26 -60.85
C CYS A 66 46.28 10.76 -61.12
N ILE A 67 45.15 11.38 -60.81
CA ILE A 67 44.97 12.82 -60.94
C ILE A 67 45.04 13.43 -59.52
N PHE A 68 46.11 14.20 -59.26
CA PHE A 68 46.36 14.82 -57.95
C PHE A 68 46.10 16.32 -57.92
N GLU A 69 45.76 16.92 -59.07
CA GLU A 69 45.43 18.33 -59.24
C GLU A 69 44.41 18.46 -60.39
N ASP A 70 43.65 19.55 -60.44
CA ASP A 70 42.56 19.73 -61.40
C ASP A 70 43.01 19.55 -62.85
N TYR A 71 42.36 18.63 -63.56
CA TYR A 71 42.68 18.30 -64.94
C TYR A 71 41.46 18.38 -65.84
N THR A 72 41.54 19.24 -66.86
CA THR A 72 40.56 19.31 -67.94
C THR A 72 41.18 18.83 -69.24
N GLY A 73 40.70 17.71 -69.76
CA GLY A 73 41.16 17.13 -71.01
C GLY A 73 40.71 15.69 -71.18
N ASP A 74 40.47 15.29 -72.42
CA ASP A 74 39.93 13.95 -72.70
C ASP A 74 40.98 12.85 -72.57
N LEU A 75 40.59 11.75 -71.93
CA LEU A 75 41.28 10.45 -71.97
C LEU A 75 40.47 9.50 -72.88
N ASN A 76 40.32 9.91 -74.16
CA ASN A 76 39.51 9.26 -75.20
C ASN A 76 40.04 7.89 -75.68
N PHE A 77 40.34 6.98 -74.75
CA PHE A 77 40.69 5.59 -75.01
C PHE A 77 40.02 4.68 -73.95
N ASN A 78 40.04 3.37 -74.19
CA ASN A 78 39.56 2.39 -73.23
C ASN A 78 40.60 2.25 -72.10
N ILE A 79 40.25 2.69 -70.89
CA ILE A 79 41.10 2.53 -69.71
C ILE A 79 41.06 1.05 -69.33
N LYS A 80 42.23 0.41 -69.22
CA LYS A 80 42.40 -1.02 -68.85
C LYS A 80 42.94 -1.28 -67.44
N GLY A 81 43.58 -0.29 -66.80
CA GLY A 81 44.09 -0.36 -65.41
C GLY A 81 43.26 0.48 -64.41
N THR A 82 43.88 1.20 -63.49
CA THR A 82 43.14 2.02 -62.48
C THR A 82 43.13 3.49 -62.86
N LEU A 83 41.98 4.17 -62.80
CA LEU A 83 41.90 5.62 -62.76
C LEU A 83 41.58 6.06 -61.33
N TYR A 84 42.47 6.83 -60.71
CA TYR A 84 42.33 7.34 -59.35
C TYR A 84 42.27 8.86 -59.36
N ILE A 85 41.26 9.42 -58.70
CA ILE A 85 41.05 10.86 -58.53
C ILE A 85 41.16 11.18 -57.04
N ALA A 86 42.18 11.97 -56.69
CA ALA A 86 42.50 12.27 -55.31
C ALA A 86 41.43 13.16 -54.64
N PRO A 87 41.37 13.21 -53.30
CA PRO A 87 40.48 14.11 -52.58
C PRO A 87 40.65 15.57 -53.00
N SER A 88 39.53 16.30 -53.12
CA SER A 88 39.49 17.73 -53.50
C SER A 88 40.05 18.06 -54.90
N VAL A 89 40.14 17.07 -55.79
CA VAL A 89 40.62 17.24 -57.18
C VAL A 89 39.49 17.00 -58.17
N THR A 90 39.39 17.85 -59.19
CA THR A 90 38.40 17.72 -60.26
C THR A 90 39.04 17.22 -61.57
N TYR A 91 38.56 16.08 -62.08
CA TYR A 91 38.82 15.62 -63.45
C TYR A 91 37.64 15.97 -64.34
N THR A 92 37.86 16.63 -65.47
CA THR A 92 36.83 16.92 -66.48
C THR A 92 37.30 16.46 -67.86
N GLY A 93 36.58 15.52 -68.48
CA GLY A 93 36.93 15.04 -69.81
C GLY A 93 36.24 13.72 -70.18
N ALA A 94 36.30 13.36 -71.46
CA ALA A 94 35.71 12.13 -71.96
C ALA A 94 36.60 10.90 -71.72
N VAL A 95 35.96 9.76 -71.41
CA VAL A 95 36.59 8.43 -71.33
C VAL A 95 35.77 7.44 -72.14
N SER A 96 36.38 6.73 -73.08
CA SER A 96 35.63 5.89 -74.02
C SER A 96 34.97 4.68 -73.35
N SER A 97 35.67 3.98 -72.47
CA SER A 97 35.14 2.88 -71.65
C SER A 97 36.15 2.45 -70.58
N PHE A 98 35.66 1.74 -69.57
CA PHE A 98 36.48 1.04 -68.57
C PHE A 98 36.39 -0.46 -68.84
N GLY A 99 37.42 -1.06 -69.45
CA GLY A 99 37.45 -2.49 -69.79
C GLY A 99 38.37 -3.29 -68.87
N GLY A 100 37.81 -3.91 -67.83
CA GLY A 100 38.55 -4.68 -66.81
C GLY A 100 39.30 -3.83 -65.78
N SER A 101 38.87 -2.57 -65.61
CA SER A 101 39.55 -1.48 -64.89
C SER A 101 38.86 -1.05 -63.62
N ASN A 102 39.62 -0.50 -62.66
CA ASN A 102 39.04 0.12 -61.46
C ASN A 102 38.95 1.64 -61.63
N LEU A 103 37.79 2.22 -61.34
CA LEU A 103 37.63 3.67 -61.17
C LEU A 103 37.52 3.96 -59.66
N LEU A 104 38.45 4.74 -59.11
CA LEU A 104 38.50 5.11 -57.70
C LEU A 104 38.37 6.64 -57.58
N VAL A 105 37.32 7.12 -56.94
CA VAL A 105 37.00 8.56 -56.89
C VAL A 105 36.88 9.03 -55.45
N GLU A 106 37.80 9.87 -55.00
CA GLU A 106 37.70 10.60 -53.73
C GLU A 106 37.51 12.12 -53.92
N GLY A 107 37.68 12.63 -55.14
CA GLY A 107 37.40 14.01 -55.57
C GLY A 107 36.18 14.10 -56.50
N GLU A 108 36.22 14.95 -57.53
CA GLU A 108 35.12 15.14 -58.48
C GLU A 108 35.50 14.67 -59.90
N VAL A 109 34.58 13.98 -60.58
CA VAL A 109 34.74 13.51 -61.96
C VAL A 109 33.58 14.01 -62.81
N ASN A 110 33.88 14.79 -63.83
CA ASN A 110 32.96 15.30 -64.82
C ASN A 110 33.19 14.62 -66.17
N PHE A 111 32.48 13.52 -66.43
CA PHE A 111 32.49 12.87 -67.74
C PHE A 111 31.67 13.68 -68.74
N THR A 112 32.30 14.10 -69.83
CA THR A 112 31.65 14.86 -70.92
C THR A 112 30.95 13.95 -71.95
N ASN A 113 30.93 12.64 -71.71
CA ASN A 113 30.32 11.60 -72.56
C ASN A 113 29.59 10.54 -71.71
N SER A 114 29.04 9.50 -72.36
CA SER A 114 28.46 8.31 -71.71
C SER A 114 29.53 7.20 -71.54
N PRO A 115 30.25 7.10 -70.41
CA PRO A 115 31.22 6.03 -70.20
C PRO A 115 30.51 4.68 -70.03
N THR A 116 31.03 3.65 -70.69
CA THR A 116 30.60 2.26 -70.45
C THR A 116 31.48 1.63 -69.37
N PHE A 117 30.87 1.04 -68.34
CA PHE A 117 31.55 0.29 -67.29
C PHE A 117 31.43 -1.21 -67.57
N ALA A 118 32.54 -1.86 -67.94
CA ALA A 118 32.59 -3.29 -68.25
C ALA A 118 33.76 -3.98 -67.53
N GLY A 119 33.48 -4.80 -66.51
CA GLY A 119 34.49 -5.47 -65.66
C GLY A 119 34.60 -4.86 -64.24
N ASN A 120 35.69 -5.19 -63.52
CA ASN A 120 35.88 -4.98 -62.07
C ASN A 120 35.61 -3.55 -61.50
N ASN A 121 35.53 -3.47 -60.17
CA ASN A 121 35.00 -2.41 -59.28
C ASN A 121 35.19 -0.93 -59.66
N THR A 122 34.05 -0.22 -59.82
CA THR A 122 33.97 1.23 -59.60
C THR A 122 33.71 1.50 -58.12
N VAL A 123 34.48 2.39 -57.50
CA VAL A 123 34.35 2.77 -56.10
C VAL A 123 34.36 4.30 -55.98
N VAL A 124 33.24 4.85 -55.50
CA VAL A 124 33.07 6.27 -55.19
C VAL A 124 33.13 6.42 -53.68
N GLY A 125 34.12 7.14 -53.17
CA GLY A 125 34.27 7.40 -51.74
C GLY A 125 33.23 8.37 -51.20
N ALA A 126 33.12 8.48 -49.87
CA ALA A 126 32.15 9.36 -49.23
C ALA A 126 32.25 10.84 -49.63
N ASN A 127 33.45 11.30 -50.00
CA ASN A 127 33.69 12.66 -50.51
C ASN A 127 33.72 12.73 -52.05
N GLY A 128 33.56 11.60 -52.72
CA GLY A 128 33.64 11.48 -54.17
C GLY A 128 32.36 11.92 -54.86
N THR A 129 32.48 12.62 -55.99
CA THR A 129 31.35 12.96 -56.87
C THR A 129 31.66 12.53 -58.30
N ILE A 130 30.72 11.84 -58.94
CA ILE A 130 30.76 11.53 -60.37
C ILE A 130 29.57 12.20 -61.04
N ASN A 131 29.83 13.07 -62.01
CA ASN A 131 28.87 13.67 -62.92
C ASN A 131 29.04 13.06 -64.31
N ILE A 132 28.00 12.43 -64.84
CA ILE A 132 27.95 11.85 -66.18
C ILE A 132 27.03 12.69 -67.05
N ASN A 133 27.60 13.46 -67.98
CA ASN A 133 26.86 14.19 -69.00
C ASN A 133 26.46 13.24 -70.16
N GLY A 134 25.60 12.27 -69.85
CA GLY A 134 25.22 11.17 -70.72
C GLY A 134 24.52 10.04 -69.95
N SER A 135 24.40 8.88 -70.58
CA SER A 135 23.82 7.67 -69.96
C SER A 135 24.87 6.85 -69.22
N LEU A 136 24.47 6.23 -68.12
CA LEU A 136 25.26 5.25 -67.38
C LEU A 136 24.75 3.84 -67.70
N ILE A 137 25.62 2.98 -68.24
CA ILE A 137 25.26 1.60 -68.57
C ILE A 137 26.34 0.65 -68.01
N PRO A 138 26.17 0.13 -66.79
CA PRO A 138 26.97 -0.98 -66.29
C PRO A 138 26.64 -2.27 -67.07
N GLN A 139 27.65 -2.95 -67.60
CA GLN A 139 27.48 -4.16 -68.41
C GLN A 139 28.38 -5.30 -67.94
N GLY A 140 28.00 -6.55 -68.25
CA GLY A 140 28.76 -7.75 -67.90
C GLY A 140 28.73 -8.02 -66.40
N ASP A 141 29.90 -8.23 -65.78
CA ASP A 141 30.08 -8.54 -64.35
C ASP A 141 30.48 -7.28 -63.54
N ALA A 142 30.10 -6.10 -64.01
CA ALA A 142 30.53 -4.84 -63.40
C ALA A 142 29.95 -4.64 -62.00
N THR A 143 30.79 -4.27 -61.03
CA THR A 143 30.36 -3.92 -59.66
C THR A 143 30.59 -2.44 -59.39
N VAL A 144 29.56 -1.69 -59.01
CA VAL A 144 29.64 -0.27 -58.62
C VAL A 144 29.34 -0.12 -57.13
N ASN A 145 30.29 0.43 -56.38
CA ASN A 145 30.16 0.75 -54.96
C ASN A 145 30.12 2.27 -54.80
N ASN A 146 28.97 2.82 -54.44
CA ASN A 146 28.80 4.26 -54.26
C ASN A 146 28.64 4.60 -52.77
N ALA A 147 29.60 5.32 -52.20
CA ALA A 147 29.48 5.96 -50.88
C ALA A 147 29.30 7.49 -50.99
N GLY A 148 29.40 8.07 -52.19
CA GLY A 148 29.36 9.52 -52.44
C GLY A 148 28.18 9.93 -53.31
N ILE A 149 28.40 10.87 -54.24
CA ILE A 149 27.36 11.41 -55.13
C ILE A 149 27.57 10.91 -56.57
N LEU A 150 26.53 10.34 -57.17
CA LEU A 150 26.50 9.94 -58.57
C LEU A 150 25.36 10.66 -59.30
N ASN A 151 25.71 11.58 -60.21
CA ASN A 151 24.77 12.32 -61.04
C ASN A 151 24.82 11.81 -62.49
N VAL A 152 23.68 11.43 -63.05
CA VAL A 152 23.53 10.94 -64.44
C VAL A 152 22.53 11.83 -65.17
N SER A 153 23.00 12.57 -66.19
CA SER A 153 22.14 13.48 -66.97
C SER A 153 21.27 12.75 -68.02
N GLY A 154 21.61 11.52 -68.38
CA GLY A 154 20.83 10.65 -69.28
C GLY A 154 20.25 9.43 -68.55
N ASP A 155 20.01 8.35 -69.30
CA ASP A 155 19.45 7.11 -68.75
C ASP A 155 20.42 6.31 -67.88
N PHE A 156 19.90 5.60 -66.89
CA PHE A 156 20.63 4.63 -66.05
C PHE A 156 20.12 3.21 -66.31
N ASN A 157 20.86 2.42 -67.10
CA ASN A 157 20.40 1.10 -67.54
C ASN A 157 21.36 0.00 -67.06
N MET A 158 20.84 -0.91 -66.24
CA MET A 158 21.56 -2.07 -65.72
C MET A 158 21.00 -3.37 -66.28
N GLY A 159 21.88 -4.31 -66.64
CA GLY A 159 21.49 -5.65 -67.06
C GLY A 159 22.66 -6.63 -67.06
N GLY A 160 22.38 -7.92 -67.20
CA GLY A 160 23.40 -8.98 -67.15
C GLY A 160 23.71 -9.42 -65.72
N GLN A 161 25.00 -9.60 -65.37
CA GLN A 161 25.47 -9.95 -64.02
C GLN A 161 26.02 -8.73 -63.25
N ALA A 162 25.63 -7.51 -63.65
CA ALA A 162 26.09 -6.28 -63.01
C ALA A 162 25.51 -6.17 -61.59
N ASN A 163 26.29 -5.58 -60.68
CA ASN A 163 25.89 -5.34 -59.30
C ASN A 163 26.13 -3.87 -58.93
N PHE A 164 25.15 -3.21 -58.32
CA PHE A 164 25.27 -1.83 -57.86
C PHE A 164 24.87 -1.73 -56.39
N ILE A 165 25.75 -1.16 -55.58
CA ILE A 165 25.53 -1.00 -54.14
C ILE A 165 25.67 0.48 -53.80
N ASN A 166 24.57 1.08 -53.33
CA ASN A 166 24.50 2.45 -52.83
C ASN A 166 24.56 2.41 -51.30
N TYR A 167 25.63 2.90 -50.69
CA TYR A 167 25.87 2.78 -49.26
C TYR A 167 25.21 3.91 -48.45
N THR A 168 25.10 3.74 -47.14
CA THR A 168 24.52 4.76 -46.25
C THR A 168 25.23 6.13 -46.39
N GLY A 169 24.45 7.20 -46.51
CA GLY A 169 24.94 8.58 -46.70
C GLY A 169 25.29 8.94 -48.16
N SER A 170 25.12 8.02 -49.10
CA SER A 170 25.36 8.26 -50.53
C SER A 170 24.09 8.69 -51.27
N ARG A 171 24.25 9.31 -52.45
CA ARG A 171 23.14 9.79 -53.29
C ARG A 171 23.36 9.48 -54.76
N ILE A 172 22.32 9.01 -55.43
CA ILE A 172 22.27 8.83 -56.88
C ILE A 172 21.15 9.72 -57.42
N ASN A 173 21.46 10.57 -58.39
CA ASN A 173 20.49 11.41 -59.08
C ASN A 173 20.50 11.07 -60.59
N VAL A 174 19.37 10.61 -61.13
CA VAL A 174 19.24 10.24 -62.55
C VAL A 174 18.18 11.11 -63.22
N GLN A 175 18.57 11.85 -64.26
CA GLN A 175 17.67 12.75 -64.99
C GLN A 175 16.85 12.02 -66.07
N GLY A 176 17.40 10.95 -66.67
CA GLY A 176 16.73 10.13 -67.69
C GLY A 176 15.92 8.98 -67.10
N ASN A 177 15.56 8.00 -67.95
CA ASN A 177 14.87 6.79 -67.52
C ASN A 177 15.83 5.78 -66.88
N SER A 178 15.30 4.89 -66.03
CA SER A 178 16.06 3.80 -65.45
C SER A 178 15.48 2.44 -65.82
N SER A 179 16.32 1.53 -66.30
CA SER A 179 15.97 0.12 -66.53
C SER A 179 16.89 -0.77 -65.71
N ILE A 180 16.37 -1.33 -64.62
CA ILE A 180 17.13 -2.15 -63.67
C ILE A 180 16.78 -3.62 -63.90
N ASN A 181 17.64 -4.32 -64.64
CA ASN A 181 17.51 -5.74 -64.92
C ASN A 181 18.61 -6.60 -64.25
N ALA A 182 19.21 -6.09 -63.17
CA ALA A 182 20.28 -6.71 -62.40
C ALA A 182 20.27 -6.18 -60.94
N SER A 183 21.09 -6.75 -60.04
CA SER A 183 21.08 -6.42 -58.60
C SER A 183 21.42 -4.95 -58.32
N LEU A 184 20.52 -4.26 -57.61
CA LEU A 184 20.78 -2.94 -57.03
C LEU A 184 20.36 -2.93 -55.55
N ASP A 185 21.32 -2.82 -54.64
CA ASP A 185 21.09 -2.66 -53.20
C ASP A 185 21.20 -1.17 -52.84
N ASN A 186 20.09 -0.54 -52.44
CA ASN A 186 20.03 0.89 -52.14
C ASN A 186 19.89 1.19 -50.64
N CYS A 187 20.99 1.44 -49.95
CA CYS A 187 21.02 1.94 -48.57
C CYS A 187 21.25 3.45 -48.47
N GLY A 188 21.25 4.17 -49.59
CA GLY A 188 21.34 5.63 -49.67
C GLY A 188 20.12 6.24 -50.35
N ILE A 189 20.27 7.47 -50.85
CA ILE A 189 19.21 8.16 -51.59
C ILE A 189 19.31 7.80 -53.08
N PHE A 190 18.21 7.32 -53.65
CA PHE A 190 18.06 7.11 -55.09
C PHE A 190 16.94 8.01 -55.63
N GLU A 191 17.30 9.07 -56.34
CA GLU A 191 16.37 10.03 -56.94
C GLU A 191 16.38 9.91 -58.47
N LEU A 192 15.20 9.66 -59.04
CA LEU A 192 14.99 9.42 -60.47
C LEU A 192 13.92 10.37 -61.01
N PHE A 193 14.31 11.22 -61.95
CA PHE A 193 13.39 12.17 -62.61
C PHE A 193 12.66 11.55 -63.81
N GLY A 194 13.16 10.45 -64.39
CA GLY A 194 12.48 9.67 -65.42
C GLY A 194 11.67 8.49 -64.87
N SER A 195 11.28 7.57 -65.75
CA SER A 195 10.51 6.37 -65.35
C SER A 195 11.43 5.21 -64.99
N LEU A 196 11.02 4.43 -63.99
CA LEU A 196 11.69 3.20 -63.58
C LEU A 196 11.02 1.98 -64.23
N SER A 197 11.83 1.10 -64.81
CA SER A 197 11.40 -0.23 -65.24
C SER A 197 12.30 -1.29 -64.59
N SER A 198 11.70 -2.35 -64.02
CA SER A 198 12.46 -3.50 -63.50
C SER A 198 12.20 -4.77 -64.31
N GLY A 199 13.17 -5.70 -64.31
CA GLY A 199 13.07 -7.03 -64.93
C GLY A 199 14.22 -7.96 -64.54
N GLY A 200 14.26 -9.20 -65.05
CA GLY A 200 15.39 -10.12 -64.84
C GLY A 200 15.46 -10.87 -63.50
N SER A 201 16.62 -11.47 -63.17
CA SER A 201 16.78 -12.49 -62.11
C SER A 201 17.10 -11.96 -60.70
N SER A 202 17.26 -10.65 -60.52
CA SER A 202 17.62 -10.06 -59.21
C SER A 202 17.30 -8.57 -59.24
N GLY A 203 16.23 -8.17 -58.54
CA GLY A 203 15.65 -6.83 -58.54
C GLY A 203 16.38 -5.80 -57.69
N LEU A 204 15.80 -4.60 -57.66
CA LEU A 204 16.14 -3.49 -56.76
C LEU A 204 15.79 -3.87 -55.30
N LYS A 205 16.57 -3.43 -54.32
CA LYS A 205 16.23 -3.46 -52.90
C LYS A 205 16.39 -2.08 -52.32
N ASN A 206 15.33 -1.54 -51.71
CA ASN A 206 15.39 -0.23 -51.07
C ASN A 206 15.46 -0.38 -49.55
N LEU A 207 16.54 0.12 -48.97
CA LEU A 207 16.88 0.08 -47.55
C LEU A 207 17.07 1.51 -46.95
N CYS A 208 16.88 2.58 -47.75
CA CYS A 208 16.83 3.97 -47.26
C CYS A 208 15.74 4.80 -47.98
N SER A 209 16.03 5.44 -49.11
CA SER A 209 15.01 6.23 -49.81
C SER A 209 15.13 6.18 -51.31
N THR A 210 13.99 5.95 -51.95
CA THR A 210 13.84 5.98 -53.40
C THR A 210 12.76 6.99 -53.77
N TYR A 211 13.07 7.95 -54.63
CA TYR A 211 12.13 8.94 -55.14
C TYR A 211 12.07 8.89 -56.66
N ILE A 212 10.88 8.58 -57.19
CA ILE A 212 10.59 8.48 -58.61
C ILE A 212 9.57 9.56 -58.96
N HIS A 213 9.98 10.56 -59.75
CA HIS A 213 9.13 11.69 -60.14
C HIS A 213 8.09 11.32 -61.22
N THR A 214 8.20 10.13 -61.82
CA THR A 214 7.25 9.66 -62.85
C THR A 214 6.76 8.23 -62.57
N ASN A 215 6.64 7.37 -63.58
CA ASN A 215 6.04 6.04 -63.48
C ASN A 215 7.05 4.97 -63.06
N MET A 216 6.57 3.97 -62.33
CA MET A 216 7.30 2.74 -61.99
C MET A 216 6.59 1.52 -62.59
N ASN A 217 7.28 0.75 -63.42
CA ASN A 217 6.75 -0.44 -64.07
C ASN A 217 7.58 -1.66 -63.65
N LEU A 218 6.97 -2.56 -62.87
CA LEU A 218 7.62 -3.76 -62.37
C LEU A 218 7.39 -4.94 -63.33
N ASN A 219 8.44 -5.70 -63.63
CA ASN A 219 8.35 -7.00 -64.30
C ASN A 219 9.19 -8.09 -63.59
N ALA A 220 9.74 -7.79 -62.42
CA ALA A 220 10.38 -8.71 -61.50
C ALA A 220 10.10 -8.28 -60.04
N ASP A 221 10.12 -9.24 -59.11
CA ASP A 221 9.78 -9.01 -57.71
C ASP A 221 10.71 -7.95 -57.07
N TYR A 222 10.13 -7.15 -56.19
CA TYR A 222 10.76 -5.96 -55.63
C TYR A 222 10.55 -5.89 -54.11
N THR A 223 11.58 -5.52 -53.34
CA THR A 223 11.49 -5.37 -51.87
C THR A 223 11.80 -3.93 -51.46
N ASN A 224 10.90 -3.35 -50.68
CA ASN A 224 10.99 -2.02 -50.13
C ASN A 224 10.96 -2.09 -48.59
N ASP A 225 12.11 -1.91 -47.95
CA ASP A 225 12.26 -1.91 -46.49
C ASP A 225 12.42 -0.50 -45.91
N ALA A 226 12.25 0.53 -46.72
CA ALA A 226 12.39 1.93 -46.32
C ALA A 226 11.49 2.85 -47.17
N LEU A 227 11.66 4.17 -47.09
CA LEU A 227 10.76 5.10 -47.77
C LEU A 227 10.85 5.00 -49.31
N MET A 228 9.69 4.92 -49.95
CA MET A 228 9.53 5.03 -51.40
C MET A 228 8.53 6.13 -51.75
N ILE A 229 8.93 7.07 -52.60
CA ILE A 229 8.07 8.14 -53.10
C ILE A 229 7.89 7.98 -54.61
N ILE A 230 6.65 7.99 -55.10
CA ILE A 230 6.30 7.88 -56.52
C ILE A 230 5.28 8.97 -56.89
N ASP A 231 5.66 9.92 -57.73
CA ASP A 231 4.74 10.97 -58.21
C ASP A 231 3.91 10.54 -59.43
N GLY A 232 4.25 9.42 -60.07
CA GLY A 232 3.47 8.86 -61.19
C GLY A 232 2.62 7.65 -60.83
N LEU A 233 2.47 6.75 -61.80
CA LEU A 233 1.74 5.49 -61.68
C LEU A 233 2.68 4.32 -61.35
N LEU A 234 2.34 3.51 -60.35
CA LEU A 234 2.92 2.19 -60.11
C LEU A 234 2.11 1.10 -60.82
N ASN A 235 2.78 0.31 -61.66
CA ASN A 235 2.21 -0.81 -62.40
C ASN A 235 3.02 -2.08 -62.14
N PHE A 236 2.34 -3.17 -61.82
CA PHE A 236 2.95 -4.40 -61.34
C PHE A 236 3.28 -5.43 -62.42
N GLY A 237 2.71 -5.32 -63.62
CA GLY A 237 2.98 -6.29 -64.70
C GLY A 237 2.69 -7.74 -64.27
N THR A 238 3.75 -8.54 -64.07
CA THR A 238 3.70 -9.92 -63.53
C THR A 238 4.45 -10.09 -62.20
N ALA A 239 4.80 -9.00 -61.53
CA ALA A 239 5.72 -8.97 -60.40
C ALA A 239 5.03 -8.63 -59.08
N LYS A 240 5.64 -9.05 -57.97
CA LYS A 240 5.22 -8.71 -56.61
C LYS A 240 6.10 -7.62 -55.99
N LEU A 241 5.50 -6.70 -55.25
CA LEU A 241 6.19 -5.76 -54.38
C LEU A 241 5.97 -6.14 -52.92
N TYR A 242 7.05 -6.49 -52.24
CA TYR A 242 7.09 -6.69 -50.80
C TYR A 242 7.46 -5.36 -50.14
N ASN A 243 6.48 -4.69 -49.56
CA ASN A 243 6.69 -3.43 -48.88
C ASN A 243 6.68 -3.66 -47.37
N ASN A 244 7.83 -3.53 -46.72
CA ASN A 244 8.01 -3.66 -45.28
C ASN A 244 8.13 -2.29 -44.59
N SER A 245 7.85 -1.19 -45.29
CA SER A 245 7.96 0.19 -44.80
C SER A 245 6.93 1.09 -45.51
N THR A 246 7.25 2.37 -45.76
CA THR A 246 6.32 3.37 -46.27
C THR A 246 6.45 3.59 -47.78
N ILE A 247 5.33 3.47 -48.50
CA ILE A 247 5.17 3.94 -49.87
C ILE A 247 4.27 5.18 -49.87
N LEU A 248 4.76 6.28 -50.44
CA LEU A 248 4.00 7.50 -50.73
C LEU A 248 3.83 7.64 -52.24
N ILE A 249 2.61 7.49 -52.76
CA ILE A 249 2.36 7.41 -54.20
C ILE A 249 1.19 8.31 -54.66
N ASN A 250 1.26 8.84 -55.88
CA ASN A 250 0.14 9.57 -56.48
C ASN A 250 -0.92 8.62 -57.03
N ASN A 251 -0.52 7.66 -57.89
CA ASN A 251 -1.46 6.76 -58.55
C ASN A 251 -1.02 5.29 -58.46
N ILE A 252 -1.94 4.39 -58.15
CA ILE A 252 -1.69 2.94 -58.13
C ILE A 252 -2.79 2.16 -58.85
N THR A 253 -2.42 1.12 -59.60
CA THR A 253 -3.37 0.20 -60.21
C THR A 253 -2.97 -1.24 -59.92
N LEU A 254 -3.89 -2.00 -59.34
CA LEU A 254 -3.67 -3.38 -58.89
C LEU A 254 -4.58 -4.33 -59.66
N ASN A 255 -4.00 -5.43 -60.16
CA ASN A 255 -4.74 -6.43 -60.93
C ASN A 255 -4.77 -7.83 -60.29
N ASN A 256 -3.87 -8.15 -59.36
CA ASN A 256 -3.90 -9.34 -58.48
C ASN A 256 -3.29 -8.99 -57.09
N ASP A 257 -2.91 -9.98 -56.28
CA ASP A 257 -2.14 -9.86 -55.02
C ASP A 257 -0.68 -9.43 -55.25
N ASP A 258 -0.49 -8.29 -55.91
CA ASP A 258 0.80 -7.83 -56.40
C ASP A 258 1.54 -6.94 -55.38
N LEU A 259 0.87 -6.48 -54.32
CA LEU A 259 1.44 -5.66 -53.23
C LEU A 259 1.22 -6.36 -51.87
N ILE A 260 2.31 -6.66 -51.16
CA ILE A 260 2.32 -7.49 -49.94
C ILE A 260 3.08 -6.77 -48.83
N GLY A 261 2.44 -6.61 -47.67
CA GLY A 261 2.99 -5.97 -46.49
C GLY A 261 3.35 -6.95 -45.37
N ASN A 262 3.94 -6.42 -44.28
CA ASN A 262 4.42 -7.19 -43.13
C ASN A 262 3.55 -7.08 -41.87
N ASP A 263 2.37 -6.45 -41.95
CA ASP A 263 1.42 -6.25 -40.84
C ASP A 263 1.94 -5.40 -39.65
N LEU A 264 3.20 -4.95 -39.65
CA LEU A 264 3.82 -4.25 -38.52
C LEU A 264 4.12 -2.78 -38.87
N ASP A 265 4.85 -2.57 -39.95
CA ASP A 265 5.46 -1.27 -40.31
C ASP A 265 5.17 -0.88 -41.78
N SER A 266 4.24 -1.57 -42.44
CA SER A 266 3.95 -1.37 -43.87
C SER A 266 2.86 -0.33 -44.06
N PHE A 267 3.22 0.82 -44.62
CA PHE A 267 2.31 1.93 -44.90
C PHE A 267 2.17 2.17 -46.40
N LEU A 268 0.94 2.38 -46.86
CA LEU A 268 0.62 2.82 -48.22
C LEU A 268 -0.17 4.13 -48.14
N ILE A 269 0.45 5.21 -48.61
CA ILE A 269 -0.15 6.54 -48.68
C ILE A 269 -0.41 6.88 -50.15
N VAL A 270 -1.68 7.01 -50.53
CA VAL A 270 -2.09 7.39 -51.89
C VAL A 270 -2.57 8.84 -51.88
N ARG A 271 -2.10 9.63 -52.85
CA ARG A 271 -2.35 11.08 -52.92
C ARG A 271 -3.37 11.53 -53.97
N ASN A 272 -3.80 10.64 -54.87
CA ASN A 272 -4.67 11.03 -55.99
C ASN A 272 -5.56 9.93 -56.61
N SER A 273 -5.10 8.68 -56.77
CA SER A 273 -5.99 7.63 -57.32
C SER A 273 -5.50 6.22 -57.03
N ALA A 274 -6.40 5.37 -56.54
CA ALA A 274 -6.16 3.93 -56.42
C ALA A 274 -7.23 3.12 -57.19
N ILE A 275 -6.80 2.18 -58.05
CA ILE A 275 -7.71 1.36 -58.85
C ILE A 275 -7.43 -0.13 -58.58
N LEU A 276 -8.44 -0.85 -58.08
CA LEU A 276 -8.47 -2.32 -57.95
C LEU A 276 -9.31 -2.92 -59.09
N SER A 277 -8.77 -3.89 -59.84
CA SER A 277 -9.60 -4.73 -60.71
C SER A 277 -10.07 -6.00 -59.99
N SER A 278 -11.08 -6.68 -60.55
CA SER A 278 -11.71 -7.85 -59.93
C SER A 278 -10.69 -8.96 -59.64
N GLY A 279 -10.38 -9.19 -58.36
CA GLY A 279 -9.41 -10.18 -57.88
C GLY A 279 -8.09 -9.61 -57.34
N GLY A 280 -7.89 -8.28 -57.35
CA GLY A 280 -6.76 -7.65 -56.65
C GLY A 280 -6.98 -7.59 -55.14
N SER A 281 -5.92 -7.86 -54.37
CA SER A 281 -5.87 -7.64 -52.92
C SER A 281 -4.60 -6.87 -52.53
N ILE A 282 -4.72 -6.06 -51.49
CA ILE A 282 -3.61 -5.51 -50.73
C ILE A 282 -3.69 -6.18 -49.36
N THR A 283 -2.60 -6.81 -48.94
CA THR A 283 -2.54 -7.51 -47.65
C THR A 283 -1.46 -6.88 -46.78
N GLY A 284 -1.76 -6.70 -45.49
CA GLY A 284 -0.82 -6.31 -44.46
C GLY A 284 -0.27 -4.89 -44.53
N HIS A 285 -1.09 -3.91 -44.95
CA HIS A 285 -0.74 -2.49 -45.01
C HIS A 285 -1.74 -1.61 -44.25
N LEU A 286 -1.23 -0.58 -43.59
CA LEU A 286 -2.03 0.57 -43.14
C LEU A 286 -2.15 1.58 -44.29
N PHE A 287 -3.35 2.11 -44.53
CA PHE A 287 -3.64 2.96 -45.69
C PHE A 287 -4.07 4.38 -45.30
N TYR A 288 -3.58 5.37 -46.04
CA TYR A 288 -4.00 6.75 -45.93
C TYR A 288 -4.31 7.32 -47.31
N ASP A 289 -5.51 7.88 -47.45
CA ASP A 289 -5.96 8.57 -48.65
C ASP A 289 -5.97 10.08 -48.39
N ILE A 290 -5.25 10.85 -49.20
CA ILE A 290 -5.21 12.32 -49.07
C ILE A 290 -6.37 12.98 -49.84
N ASP A 291 -6.97 12.28 -50.81
CA ASP A 291 -8.05 12.80 -51.63
C ASP A 291 -9.37 12.07 -51.37
N ASP A 292 -10.14 12.64 -50.46
CA ASP A 292 -11.42 12.21 -49.89
C ASP A 292 -12.60 12.12 -50.89
N GLU A 293 -12.37 11.73 -52.15
CA GLU A 293 -13.39 11.39 -53.16
C GLU A 293 -13.21 10.02 -53.85
N GLY A 294 -12.26 9.16 -53.42
CA GLY A 294 -11.96 7.93 -54.19
C GLY A 294 -11.21 6.79 -53.48
N GLY A 295 -11.38 6.59 -52.17
CA GLY A 295 -10.77 5.47 -51.46
C GLY A 295 -11.06 4.09 -52.09
N PHE A 296 -10.24 3.09 -51.74
CA PHE A 296 -10.40 1.70 -52.19
C PHE A 296 -11.86 1.18 -52.02
N ASP A 297 -12.56 1.70 -51.00
CA ASP A 297 -13.97 1.47 -50.66
C ASP A 297 -14.97 1.69 -51.83
N SER A 298 -14.61 2.47 -52.86
CA SER A 298 -15.49 2.75 -53.99
C SER A 298 -15.33 1.81 -55.20
N VAL A 299 -14.31 0.94 -55.21
CA VAL A 299 -13.77 0.43 -56.48
C VAL A 299 -14.35 -0.92 -56.92
N CYS A 300 -14.87 -1.78 -56.02
CA CYS A 300 -15.29 -3.14 -56.40
C CYS A 300 -16.06 -3.93 -55.32
N GLY A 301 -17.33 -4.28 -55.56
CA GLY A 301 -18.17 -5.04 -54.61
C GLY A 301 -17.83 -6.54 -54.42
N SER A 302 -16.71 -7.03 -54.95
CA SER A 302 -16.26 -8.44 -54.81
C SER A 302 -14.79 -8.56 -54.38
N CYS A 303 -14.16 -7.47 -53.99
CA CYS A 303 -12.76 -7.42 -53.58
C CYS A 303 -12.66 -7.69 -52.06
N THR A 304 -11.54 -8.26 -51.60
CA THR A 304 -11.28 -8.53 -50.17
C THR A 304 -10.22 -7.54 -49.70
N GLU A 305 -10.61 -6.62 -48.83
CA GLU A 305 -9.73 -5.59 -48.27
C GLU A 305 -9.36 -5.97 -46.84
N ASP A 306 -8.07 -6.02 -46.54
CA ASP A 306 -7.49 -6.14 -45.19
C ASP A 306 -6.68 -4.85 -44.91
N ILE A 307 -7.30 -3.72 -45.24
CA ILE A 307 -6.68 -2.40 -45.27
C ILE A 307 -7.29 -1.58 -44.13
N ASP A 308 -6.48 -1.22 -43.14
CA ASP A 308 -6.92 -0.32 -42.06
C ASP A 308 -6.71 1.14 -42.49
N ILE A 309 -7.79 1.92 -42.52
CA ILE A 309 -7.77 3.34 -42.86
C ILE A 309 -7.21 4.15 -41.68
N VAL A 310 -6.24 5.03 -41.94
CA VAL A 310 -5.69 5.99 -40.97
C VAL A 310 -6.35 7.36 -41.20
N ASP A 311 -6.64 8.14 -40.15
CA ASP A 311 -7.28 9.47 -40.29
C ASP A 311 -6.28 10.66 -40.22
N ASP A 312 -5.09 10.48 -39.64
CA ASP A 312 -4.14 11.59 -39.40
C ASP A 312 -2.67 11.17 -39.62
N ILE A 313 -2.10 11.52 -40.77
CA ILE A 313 -0.67 11.39 -41.06
C ILE A 313 -0.07 12.78 -41.28
N VAL A 314 0.97 13.12 -40.52
CA VAL A 314 1.73 14.36 -40.75
C VAL A 314 2.82 14.08 -41.77
N ILE A 315 2.57 14.46 -43.02
CA ILE A 315 3.58 14.44 -44.08
C ILE A 315 4.29 15.80 -44.10
N PRO A 316 5.63 15.86 -44.00
CA PRO A 316 6.37 17.10 -44.14
C PRO A 316 6.02 17.84 -45.43
N SER A 317 5.93 19.17 -45.36
CA SER A 317 5.49 20.00 -46.49
C SER A 317 6.44 20.02 -47.69
N THR A 318 7.66 19.49 -47.54
CA THR A 318 8.65 19.42 -48.62
C THR A 318 9.23 18.03 -48.75
N THR A 319 9.19 17.47 -49.97
CA THR A 319 9.72 16.13 -50.28
C THR A 319 11.22 15.98 -49.99
N ASN A 320 11.97 17.10 -50.00
CA ASN A 320 13.41 17.11 -49.77
C ASN A 320 13.79 16.75 -48.33
N GLU A 321 13.03 17.21 -47.33
CA GLU A 321 13.28 16.88 -45.91
C GLU A 321 13.10 15.38 -45.68
N ILE A 322 12.05 14.79 -46.28
CA ILE A 322 11.73 13.37 -46.17
C ILE A 322 12.84 12.49 -46.78
N LEU A 323 13.40 12.94 -47.91
CA LEU A 323 14.42 12.22 -48.67
C LEU A 323 15.79 12.21 -47.95
N GLU A 324 16.13 13.28 -47.22
CA GLU A 324 17.43 13.42 -46.55
C GLU A 324 17.57 12.55 -45.30
N ASN A 325 16.46 12.16 -44.67
CA ASN A 325 16.44 11.39 -43.42
C ASN A 325 15.95 9.93 -43.58
N CYS A 326 16.04 9.35 -44.78
CA CYS A 326 15.54 8.00 -45.07
C CYS A 326 14.07 7.75 -44.62
N GLY A 327 13.24 8.80 -44.52
CA GLY A 327 11.86 8.71 -44.02
C GLY A 327 11.64 8.87 -42.51
N GLU A 328 12.66 9.21 -41.71
CA GLU A 328 12.52 9.41 -40.24
C GLU A 328 11.52 10.53 -39.84
N ASP A 329 11.19 11.45 -40.76
CA ASP A 329 10.29 12.58 -40.51
C ASP A 329 8.81 12.33 -40.82
N ILE A 330 8.45 11.14 -41.33
CA ILE A 330 7.03 10.76 -41.48
C ILE A 330 6.49 10.41 -40.10
N ILE A 331 5.76 11.35 -39.49
CA ILE A 331 5.12 11.13 -38.20
C ILE A 331 3.72 10.58 -38.44
N ILE A 332 3.58 9.30 -38.12
CA ILE A 332 2.32 8.61 -38.11
C ILE A 332 1.79 8.78 -36.69
N ASN A 333 0.74 9.59 -36.54
CA ASN A 333 0.03 9.65 -35.29
C ASN A 333 -0.96 8.49 -35.30
N PRO A 334 -0.68 7.34 -34.65
CA PRO A 334 -1.73 6.36 -34.47
C PRO A 334 -2.91 7.09 -33.81
N ILE A 335 -4.13 6.85 -34.30
CA ILE A 335 -5.30 7.27 -33.57
C ILE A 335 -5.24 6.52 -32.24
N ILE A 336 -4.78 7.19 -31.19
CA ILE A 336 -5.08 6.77 -29.83
C ILE A 336 -6.56 7.07 -29.68
N LEU A 337 -7.41 6.16 -30.12
CA LEU A 337 -8.75 6.18 -29.61
C LEU A 337 -8.63 5.91 -28.12
N GLU A 338 -9.11 6.83 -27.28
CA GLU A 338 -9.47 6.50 -25.90
C GLU A 338 -10.70 5.58 -25.94
N SER A 339 -10.60 4.43 -26.61
CA SER A 339 -11.73 3.53 -26.82
C SER A 339 -11.34 2.13 -26.40
N LYS A 340 -12.35 1.42 -25.91
CA LYS A 340 -12.29 0.39 -24.88
C LYS A 340 -13.15 -0.77 -25.33
N LEU A 341 -12.70 -2.00 -25.10
CA LEU A 341 -13.27 -3.19 -25.74
C LEU A 341 -14.61 -3.57 -25.09
N ASP A 342 -15.69 -3.46 -25.85
CA ASP A 342 -17.00 -4.06 -25.55
C ASP A 342 -17.07 -5.42 -26.25
N PHE A 343 -17.60 -6.45 -25.58
CA PHE A 343 -17.74 -7.80 -26.13
C PHE A 343 -19.23 -8.13 -26.29
N ASP A 344 -19.68 -8.35 -27.52
CA ASP A 344 -21.10 -8.48 -27.86
C ASP A 344 -21.72 -9.88 -27.63
N GLY A 345 -20.88 -10.88 -27.31
CA GLY A 345 -21.27 -12.27 -27.11
C GLY A 345 -21.47 -13.10 -28.37
N ILE A 346 -21.13 -12.57 -29.55
CA ILE A 346 -21.31 -13.21 -30.86
C ILE A 346 -19.98 -13.68 -31.41
N ASP A 347 -19.05 -12.76 -31.66
CA ASP A 347 -17.76 -13.09 -32.28
C ASP A 347 -16.57 -12.22 -31.88
N ASP A 348 -16.72 -11.39 -30.85
CA ASP A 348 -15.68 -10.52 -30.29
C ASP A 348 -14.66 -11.26 -29.44
N TYR A 349 -13.36 -11.03 -29.68
CA TYR A 349 -12.27 -11.55 -28.85
C TYR A 349 -10.94 -10.86 -29.15
N VAL A 350 -9.98 -11.06 -28.26
CA VAL A 350 -8.58 -10.69 -28.43
C VAL A 350 -7.71 -11.95 -28.45
N SER A 351 -6.69 -12.02 -29.30
CA SER A 351 -5.88 -13.22 -29.49
C SER A 351 -4.37 -12.94 -29.58
N THR A 352 -3.58 -13.83 -28.98
CA THR A 352 -2.11 -13.89 -29.09
C THR A 352 -1.61 -15.33 -28.89
N PRO A 353 -0.41 -15.71 -29.35
CA PRO A 353 0.12 -17.06 -29.12
C PRO A 353 0.21 -17.45 -27.63
N GLU A 354 0.16 -18.74 -27.33
CA GLU A 354 0.26 -19.26 -25.95
C GLU A 354 1.56 -18.88 -25.22
N PHE A 355 1.46 -18.69 -23.90
CA PHE A 355 2.55 -18.42 -22.97
C PHE A 355 2.33 -18.97 -21.54
N ILE A 356 1.17 -19.56 -21.22
CA ILE A 356 0.84 -20.18 -19.92
C ILE A 356 1.17 -21.69 -19.91
N ASN A 357 1.08 -22.34 -21.08
CA ASN A 357 1.48 -23.74 -21.24
C ASN A 357 2.86 -24.02 -20.62
N SER A 358 2.99 -25.11 -19.87
CA SER A 358 4.21 -25.50 -19.12
C SER A 358 4.59 -24.66 -17.91
N LEU A 359 3.81 -23.65 -17.51
CA LEU A 359 4.05 -22.95 -16.25
C LEU A 359 3.77 -23.84 -15.02
N ASN A 360 4.55 -23.65 -13.97
CA ASN A 360 4.40 -24.38 -12.70
C ASN A 360 3.44 -23.69 -11.72
N GLN A 361 3.16 -22.41 -11.95
CA GLN A 361 2.30 -21.60 -11.12
C GLN A 361 1.79 -20.43 -11.98
N VAL A 362 0.61 -19.94 -11.65
CA VAL A 362 -0.02 -18.85 -12.40
C VAL A 362 -0.96 -18.08 -11.50
N THR A 363 -1.05 -16.77 -11.73
CA THR A 363 -2.18 -15.94 -11.29
C THR A 363 -2.74 -15.25 -12.51
N ILE A 364 -4.01 -15.48 -12.83
CA ILE A 364 -4.75 -14.77 -13.90
C ILE A 364 -5.88 -13.98 -13.26
N MET A 365 -6.00 -12.71 -13.63
CA MET A 365 -6.98 -11.82 -13.03
C MET A 365 -7.52 -10.80 -14.04
N ALA A 366 -8.75 -10.37 -13.83
CA ALA A 366 -9.42 -9.35 -14.65
C ALA A 366 -10.59 -8.75 -13.88
N TRP A 367 -10.92 -7.50 -14.19
CA TRP A 367 -12.24 -6.92 -13.93
C TRP A 367 -13.23 -7.44 -14.97
N VAL A 368 -14.44 -7.79 -14.55
CA VAL A 368 -15.52 -8.20 -15.45
C VAL A 368 -16.85 -7.57 -15.03
N LYS A 369 -17.70 -7.25 -16.01
CA LYS A 369 -19.09 -6.85 -15.80
C LYS A 369 -19.96 -7.60 -16.79
N SER A 370 -20.66 -8.62 -16.30
CA SER A 370 -21.53 -9.44 -17.14
C SER A 370 -22.86 -8.75 -17.40
N ASP A 371 -23.30 -8.77 -18.66
CA ASP A 371 -24.61 -8.26 -19.06
C ASP A 371 -25.78 -9.03 -18.43
N LEU A 372 -26.86 -8.30 -18.16
CA LEU A 372 -28.11 -8.86 -17.69
C LEU A 372 -28.68 -9.90 -18.68
N GLY A 373 -29.01 -11.08 -18.15
CA GLY A 373 -29.66 -12.16 -18.90
C GLY A 373 -28.71 -13.19 -19.51
N ASN A 374 -27.40 -13.03 -19.33
CA ASN A 374 -26.43 -14.05 -19.69
C ASN A 374 -26.72 -15.36 -18.94
N SER A 375 -26.72 -16.47 -19.68
CA SER A 375 -27.02 -17.81 -19.15
C SER A 375 -26.12 -18.91 -19.71
N ASN A 376 -25.27 -18.58 -20.68
CA ASN A 376 -24.31 -19.51 -21.27
C ASN A 376 -22.97 -19.42 -20.54
N ASN A 377 -22.08 -20.38 -20.79
CA ASN A 377 -20.69 -20.26 -20.37
C ASN A 377 -19.97 -19.22 -21.24
N MET A 378 -19.19 -18.35 -20.60
CA MET A 378 -18.48 -17.25 -21.25
C MET A 378 -17.04 -17.20 -20.74
N THR A 379 -16.06 -17.18 -21.63
CA THR A 379 -14.64 -17.11 -21.24
C THR A 379 -14.20 -15.67 -21.06
N VAL A 380 -13.52 -15.40 -19.94
CA VAL A 380 -12.92 -14.09 -19.67
C VAL A 380 -11.53 -14.04 -20.32
N ALA A 381 -10.62 -14.93 -19.91
CA ALA A 381 -9.28 -15.01 -20.47
C ALA A 381 -8.63 -16.39 -20.23
N GLY A 382 -7.80 -16.88 -21.16
CA GLY A 382 -6.98 -18.08 -20.93
C GLY A 382 -6.57 -18.88 -22.18
N GLU A 383 -5.98 -20.05 -21.92
CA GLU A 383 -5.51 -21.04 -22.91
C GLU A 383 -6.32 -22.35 -22.79
N ASP A 384 -7.52 -22.37 -23.38
CA ASP A 384 -8.46 -23.50 -23.33
C ASP A 384 -8.64 -24.01 -21.87
N THR A 385 -8.74 -25.31 -21.65
CA THR A 385 -8.86 -25.95 -20.34
C THR A 385 -7.50 -26.16 -19.67
N GLY A 386 -6.39 -25.73 -20.30
CA GLY A 386 -5.07 -25.71 -19.67
C GLY A 386 -5.06 -24.76 -18.49
N CYS A 387 -5.43 -23.51 -18.74
CA CYS A 387 -5.67 -22.50 -17.72
C CYS A 387 -6.66 -21.45 -18.26
N LYS A 388 -7.86 -21.35 -17.69
CA LYS A 388 -8.81 -20.28 -18.05
C LYS A 388 -9.62 -19.75 -16.88
N LEU A 389 -9.90 -18.44 -16.96
CA LEU A 389 -10.86 -17.73 -16.14
C LEU A 389 -12.15 -17.52 -16.95
N TRP A 390 -13.30 -17.84 -16.39
CA TRP A 390 -14.57 -17.83 -17.11
C TRP A 390 -15.78 -17.70 -16.18
N LEU A 391 -16.94 -17.36 -16.75
CA LEU A 391 -18.23 -17.31 -16.06
C LEU A 391 -19.09 -18.50 -16.47
N LYS A 392 -19.42 -19.35 -15.48
CA LYS A 392 -20.35 -20.46 -15.63
C LYS A 392 -21.78 -19.95 -15.53
N ASN A 393 -22.64 -20.38 -16.45
CA ASN A 393 -24.03 -19.94 -16.55
C ASN A 393 -24.19 -18.40 -16.52
N GLY A 394 -23.28 -17.65 -17.14
CA GLY A 394 -23.34 -16.20 -17.27
C GLY A 394 -22.74 -15.39 -16.11
N ASN A 395 -22.83 -15.85 -14.86
CA ASN A 395 -22.44 -15.03 -13.70
C ASN A 395 -21.81 -15.79 -12.53
N THR A 396 -21.36 -17.04 -12.72
CA THR A 396 -20.65 -17.77 -11.68
C THR A 396 -19.15 -17.82 -12.00
N PRO A 397 -18.32 -17.00 -11.34
CA PRO A 397 -16.88 -17.04 -11.54
C PRO A 397 -16.32 -18.44 -11.36
N THR A 398 -15.52 -18.87 -12.34
CA THR A 398 -14.92 -20.20 -12.38
C THR A 398 -13.51 -20.12 -12.93
N PHE A 399 -12.61 -20.89 -12.31
CA PHE A 399 -11.23 -21.05 -12.74
C PHE A 399 -10.97 -22.52 -13.04
N THR A 400 -10.35 -22.79 -14.19
CA THR A 400 -10.06 -24.15 -14.66
C THR A 400 -8.56 -24.33 -14.86
N ILE A 401 -8.03 -25.45 -14.35
CA ILE A 401 -6.65 -25.88 -14.56
C ILE A 401 -6.64 -27.32 -15.05
N LYS A 402 -5.75 -27.59 -16.01
CA LYS A 402 -5.28 -28.93 -16.36
C LYS A 402 -3.77 -28.96 -16.26
N SER A 403 -3.26 -29.89 -15.46
CA SER A 403 -1.82 -30.12 -15.30
C SER A 403 -1.43 -31.53 -15.73
N VAL A 404 -0.14 -31.71 -16.06
CA VAL A 404 0.39 -32.96 -16.59
C VAL A 404 0.06 -34.15 -15.67
N GLY A 405 -0.59 -35.17 -16.22
CA GLY A 405 -0.96 -36.38 -15.48
C GLY A 405 -2.16 -36.23 -14.54
N ASN A 406 -2.81 -35.06 -14.49
CA ASN A 406 -4.05 -34.83 -13.77
C ASN A 406 -5.24 -34.71 -14.76
N SER A 407 -6.45 -34.98 -14.26
CA SER A 407 -7.67 -34.62 -14.99
C SER A 407 -7.84 -33.09 -14.96
N GLU A 408 -8.59 -32.54 -15.90
CA GLU A 408 -9.10 -31.18 -15.79
C GLU A 408 -9.85 -30.98 -14.45
N LYS A 409 -9.64 -29.83 -13.83
CA LYS A 409 -10.28 -29.44 -12.57
C LYS A 409 -10.79 -28.01 -12.69
N GLU A 410 -11.98 -27.78 -12.14
CA GLU A 410 -12.60 -26.47 -12.01
C GLU A 410 -12.84 -26.15 -10.53
N VAL A 411 -12.74 -24.86 -10.20
CA VAL A 411 -13.20 -24.30 -8.93
C VAL A 411 -14.11 -23.11 -9.23
N SER A 412 -15.31 -23.13 -8.66
CA SER A 412 -16.32 -22.07 -8.81
C SER A 412 -16.72 -21.51 -7.44
N CYS A 413 -17.25 -20.30 -7.41
CA CYS A 413 -17.76 -19.66 -6.19
C CYS A 413 -19.25 -19.27 -6.31
N SER A 414 -19.72 -18.38 -5.44
CA SER A 414 -21.06 -17.78 -5.53
C SER A 414 -21.20 -16.91 -6.79
N THR A 415 -22.45 -16.70 -7.20
CA THR A 415 -22.79 -15.82 -8.32
C THR A 415 -22.43 -14.36 -8.02
N ILE A 416 -22.00 -13.64 -9.05
CA ILE A 416 -21.86 -12.19 -9.04
C ILE A 416 -23.09 -11.50 -9.65
N ASN A 417 -23.25 -10.21 -9.37
CA ASN A 417 -24.36 -9.43 -9.90
C ASN A 417 -24.14 -9.14 -11.40
N PHE A 418 -25.24 -8.99 -12.13
CA PHE A 418 -25.19 -8.52 -13.51
C PHE A 418 -25.10 -6.99 -13.54
N ASN A 419 -24.47 -6.44 -14.58
CA ASN A 419 -24.25 -5.01 -14.79
C ASN A 419 -23.46 -4.31 -13.65
N GLU A 420 -22.75 -5.06 -12.81
CA GLU A 420 -21.83 -4.55 -11.79
C GLU A 420 -20.42 -5.09 -12.05
N TRP A 421 -19.41 -4.24 -11.84
CA TRP A 421 -18.01 -4.64 -11.96
C TRP A 421 -17.59 -5.52 -10.78
N HIS A 422 -17.03 -6.67 -11.09
CA HIS A 422 -16.39 -7.56 -10.12
C HIS A 422 -15.00 -7.96 -10.61
N HIS A 423 -14.04 -7.99 -9.70
CA HIS A 423 -12.69 -8.46 -10.01
C HIS A 423 -12.58 -9.95 -9.73
N ILE A 424 -12.17 -10.75 -10.70
CA ILE A 424 -12.03 -12.19 -10.53
C ILE A 424 -10.55 -12.58 -10.67
N THR A 425 -10.08 -13.45 -9.78
CA THR A 425 -8.70 -13.98 -9.83
C THR A 425 -8.68 -15.49 -9.70
N GLY A 426 -7.98 -16.16 -10.59
CA GLY A 426 -7.62 -17.57 -10.47
C GLY A 426 -6.13 -17.71 -10.13
N THR A 427 -5.80 -18.52 -9.13
CA THR A 427 -4.40 -18.84 -8.80
C THR A 427 -4.17 -20.35 -8.80
N TYR A 428 -2.96 -20.78 -9.16
CA TYR A 428 -2.53 -22.17 -9.06
C TYR A 428 -1.05 -22.26 -8.69
N SER A 429 -0.72 -23.22 -7.83
CA SER A 429 0.66 -23.60 -7.52
C SER A 429 0.86 -25.11 -7.63
N SER A 430 1.73 -25.56 -8.54
CA SER A 430 2.09 -26.98 -8.65
C SER A 430 2.79 -27.51 -7.39
N THR A 431 3.50 -26.66 -6.63
CA THR A 431 4.18 -27.04 -5.38
C THR A 431 3.19 -27.59 -4.35
N THR A 432 2.03 -26.95 -4.21
CA THR A 432 0.97 -27.36 -3.27
C THR A 432 -0.14 -28.18 -3.95
N GLY A 433 -0.25 -28.08 -5.28
CA GLY A 433 -1.37 -28.60 -6.06
C GLY A 433 -2.68 -27.83 -5.86
N ILE A 434 -2.65 -26.68 -5.19
CA ILE A 434 -3.86 -25.90 -4.87
C ILE A 434 -4.17 -24.96 -6.03
N MET A 435 -5.43 -24.92 -6.43
CA MET A 435 -6.02 -23.87 -7.25
C MET A 435 -7.11 -23.14 -6.44
N SER A 436 -7.18 -21.83 -6.60
CA SER A 436 -8.09 -20.96 -5.84
C SER A 436 -8.80 -19.98 -6.77
N ILE A 437 -9.99 -19.55 -6.35
CA ILE A 437 -10.71 -18.45 -6.99
C ILE A 437 -11.06 -17.37 -5.96
N TYR A 438 -10.78 -16.14 -6.35
CA TYR A 438 -11.05 -14.94 -5.59
C TYR A 438 -12.05 -14.06 -6.37
N VAL A 439 -12.93 -13.40 -5.64
CA VAL A 439 -13.83 -12.37 -6.18
C VAL A 439 -13.66 -11.12 -5.32
N ASP A 440 -13.44 -9.98 -5.96
CA ASP A 440 -13.18 -8.69 -5.34
C ASP A 440 -12.05 -8.75 -4.30
N GLY A 441 -11.05 -9.61 -4.53
CA GLY A 441 -9.90 -9.82 -3.64
C GLY A 441 -10.15 -10.75 -2.44
N GLU A 442 -11.35 -11.29 -2.28
CA GLU A 442 -11.71 -12.25 -1.23
C GLU A 442 -11.55 -13.69 -1.73
N LEU A 443 -10.85 -14.56 -0.99
CA LEU A 443 -10.79 -16.00 -1.30
C LEU A 443 -12.15 -16.66 -1.06
N LEU A 444 -12.86 -17.05 -2.12
CA LEU A 444 -14.18 -17.68 -1.98
C LEU A 444 -14.15 -19.21 -2.05
N ASN A 445 -13.23 -19.80 -2.82
CA ASN A 445 -13.12 -21.26 -2.90
C ASN A 445 -11.72 -21.72 -3.34
N SER A 446 -11.33 -22.93 -2.94
CA SER A 446 -10.09 -23.58 -3.37
C SER A 446 -10.26 -25.09 -3.45
N THR A 447 -9.45 -25.74 -4.30
CA THR A 447 -9.42 -27.19 -4.44
C THR A 447 -8.03 -27.68 -4.81
N ASN A 448 -7.78 -28.98 -4.67
CA ASN A 448 -6.51 -29.58 -5.05
C ASN A 448 -6.64 -30.29 -6.40
N VAL A 449 -5.70 -30.03 -7.32
CA VAL A 449 -5.71 -30.61 -8.66
C VAL A 449 -5.34 -32.11 -8.67
N GLY A 450 -4.77 -32.61 -7.58
CA GLY A 450 -4.32 -33.99 -7.42
C GLY A 450 -2.80 -34.06 -7.25
N ASN A 451 -2.10 -34.64 -8.23
CA ASN A 451 -0.65 -34.82 -8.16
C ASN A 451 0.06 -33.46 -8.13
N THR A 452 0.90 -33.24 -7.12
CA THR A 452 1.76 -32.05 -6.99
C THR A 452 2.99 -32.15 -7.90
N GLY A 453 3.61 -31.02 -8.20
CA GLY A 453 4.77 -30.88 -9.09
C GLY A 453 4.44 -30.96 -10.59
N ALA A 454 3.16 -30.95 -10.96
CA ALA A 454 2.72 -31.01 -12.35
C ALA A 454 2.55 -29.60 -12.94
N ALA A 455 3.25 -29.32 -14.04
CA ALA A 455 3.10 -28.10 -14.83
C ALA A 455 1.74 -28.07 -15.56
N ILE A 456 1.27 -26.87 -15.89
CA ILE A 456 0.07 -26.62 -16.69
C ILE A 456 0.24 -27.22 -18.09
N GLN A 457 -0.83 -27.81 -18.63
CA GLN A 457 -0.82 -28.47 -19.93
C GLN A 457 -2.09 -28.19 -20.73
N ASN A 458 -1.92 -27.60 -21.92
CA ASN A 458 -3.00 -27.41 -22.88
C ASN A 458 -3.49 -28.73 -23.49
N THR A 459 -4.73 -28.76 -23.99
CA THR A 459 -5.30 -29.96 -24.61
C THR A 459 -5.06 -30.02 -26.11
N ALA A 460 -5.19 -31.22 -26.69
CA ALA A 460 -5.12 -31.41 -28.14
C ALA A 460 -6.26 -30.73 -28.92
N SER A 461 -7.27 -30.20 -28.22
CA SER A 461 -8.41 -29.49 -28.82
C SER A 461 -8.27 -27.97 -28.78
N SER A 462 -7.17 -27.43 -28.25
CA SER A 462 -6.89 -25.98 -28.28
C SER A 462 -6.38 -25.54 -29.65
N ASN A 463 -6.58 -24.27 -30.00
CA ASN A 463 -5.92 -23.62 -31.14
C ASN A 463 -4.50 -23.11 -30.82
N GLY A 464 -4.03 -23.24 -29.57
CA GLY A 464 -2.69 -22.85 -29.13
C GLY A 464 -2.53 -21.36 -28.82
N ASN A 465 -3.63 -20.62 -28.65
CA ASN A 465 -3.61 -19.19 -28.34
C ASN A 465 -4.09 -18.91 -26.91
N PHE A 466 -3.57 -17.83 -26.34
CA PHE A 466 -4.18 -17.12 -25.23
C PHE A 466 -5.23 -16.16 -25.78
N GLU A 467 -6.47 -16.26 -25.31
CA GLU A 467 -7.58 -15.46 -25.81
C GLU A 467 -8.33 -14.78 -24.66
N ILE A 468 -8.79 -13.55 -24.91
CA ILE A 468 -9.67 -12.77 -24.03
C ILE A 468 -11.01 -12.63 -24.73
N GLY A 469 -12.11 -12.85 -24.01
CA GLY A 469 -13.47 -12.75 -24.56
C GLY A 469 -13.98 -14.01 -25.27
N ARG A 470 -13.17 -15.06 -25.42
CA ARG A 470 -13.64 -16.38 -25.91
C ARG A 470 -12.74 -17.53 -25.47
N THR A 471 -13.21 -18.77 -25.60
CA THR A 471 -12.38 -19.96 -25.36
C THR A 471 -11.55 -20.32 -26.59
N SER A 472 -10.26 -20.59 -26.35
CA SER A 472 -9.27 -20.96 -27.39
C SER A 472 -9.32 -22.44 -27.76
N LYS A 473 -10.56 -22.95 -27.94
CA LYS A 473 -10.88 -24.34 -28.26
C LYS A 473 -11.38 -24.45 -29.70
N ASN A 474 -10.93 -25.49 -30.39
CA ASN A 474 -11.36 -25.85 -31.75
C ASN A 474 -12.75 -26.53 -31.74
N THR A 475 -13.76 -25.85 -31.19
CA THR A 475 -15.17 -26.30 -31.14
C THR A 475 -16.12 -25.28 -31.75
N THR A 476 -17.36 -25.71 -32.02
CA THR A 476 -18.43 -24.85 -32.55
C THR A 476 -18.96 -23.86 -31.51
N ASN A 477 -19.08 -24.26 -30.24
CA ASN A 477 -19.33 -23.32 -29.15
C ASN A 477 -17.98 -22.77 -28.66
N ARG A 478 -17.79 -21.45 -28.80
CA ARG A 478 -16.56 -20.74 -28.45
C ARG A 478 -16.68 -19.87 -27.19
N GLU A 479 -17.79 -19.98 -26.46
CA GLU A 479 -17.97 -19.31 -25.15
C GLU A 479 -17.66 -17.81 -25.21
N TYR A 480 -18.15 -17.12 -26.24
CA TYR A 480 -17.97 -15.68 -26.40
C TYR A 480 -18.52 -14.91 -25.20
N PHE A 481 -17.75 -13.95 -24.71
CA PHE A 481 -18.11 -13.11 -23.58
C PHE A 481 -19.10 -12.04 -24.03
N LYS A 482 -20.10 -11.78 -23.19
CA LYS A 482 -21.06 -10.71 -23.40
C LYS A 482 -21.04 -9.73 -22.22
N GLY A 483 -20.55 -8.52 -22.46
CA GLY A 483 -20.33 -7.47 -21.48
C GLY A 483 -18.88 -7.00 -21.49
N ASP A 484 -18.41 -6.51 -20.35
CA ASP A 484 -17.16 -5.78 -20.29
C ASP A 484 -16.04 -6.54 -19.54
N ILE A 485 -14.80 -6.43 -20.04
CA ILE A 485 -13.58 -6.99 -19.43
C ILE A 485 -12.51 -5.89 -19.39
N ASP A 486 -11.82 -5.78 -18.25
CA ASP A 486 -10.76 -4.78 -18.05
C ASP A 486 -9.60 -5.33 -17.19
N GLU A 487 -8.43 -4.68 -17.26
CA GLU A 487 -7.23 -4.96 -16.44
C GLU A 487 -6.82 -6.44 -16.40
N VAL A 488 -6.74 -7.08 -17.58
CA VAL A 488 -6.34 -8.49 -17.67
C VAL A 488 -4.85 -8.61 -17.38
N ARG A 489 -4.50 -9.32 -16.31
CA ARG A 489 -3.12 -9.53 -15.86
C ARG A 489 -2.84 -11.01 -15.70
N VAL A 490 -1.65 -11.44 -16.11
CA VAL A 490 -1.15 -12.81 -15.92
C VAL A 490 0.22 -12.75 -15.27
N PHE A 491 0.38 -13.46 -14.16
CA PHE A 491 1.66 -13.66 -13.49
C PHE A 491 2.09 -15.13 -13.57
N ASP A 492 3.38 -15.38 -13.75
CA ASP A 492 3.98 -16.74 -13.67
C ASP A 492 4.27 -17.20 -12.22
N THR A 493 3.67 -16.52 -11.26
CA THR A 493 3.79 -16.79 -9.83
C THR A 493 2.41 -16.89 -9.18
N ASN A 494 2.33 -17.62 -8.07
CA ASN A 494 1.12 -17.68 -7.24
C ASN A 494 1.11 -16.50 -6.25
N LEU A 495 0.32 -15.46 -6.56
CA LEU A 495 0.16 -14.31 -5.67
C LEU A 495 -0.57 -14.68 -4.38
N THR A 496 -0.18 -14.05 -3.29
CA THR A 496 -0.88 -14.16 -2.00
C THR A 496 -2.14 -13.29 -2.00
N GLU A 497 -3.10 -13.60 -1.13
CA GLU A 497 -4.31 -12.79 -0.96
C GLU A 497 -3.97 -11.32 -0.65
N ASN A 498 -2.99 -11.10 0.23
CA ASN A 498 -2.55 -9.77 0.63
C ASN A 498 -1.89 -8.97 -0.50
N GLN A 499 -1.29 -9.64 -1.48
CA GLN A 499 -0.76 -9.04 -2.71
C GLN A 499 -1.88 -8.73 -3.71
N ILE A 500 -2.82 -9.67 -3.90
CA ILE A 500 -3.99 -9.48 -4.77
C ILE A 500 -4.78 -8.24 -4.33
N GLN A 501 -5.15 -8.16 -3.05
CA GLN A 501 -5.95 -7.07 -2.48
C GLN A 501 -5.34 -5.67 -2.67
N LYS A 502 -4.02 -5.55 -2.80
CA LYS A 502 -3.33 -4.27 -3.06
C LYS A 502 -3.30 -3.86 -4.54
N ILE A 503 -3.60 -4.78 -5.44
CA ILE A 503 -3.48 -4.60 -6.90
C ILE A 503 -4.84 -4.34 -7.55
N ILE A 504 -5.94 -4.88 -7.02
CA ILE A 504 -7.21 -4.92 -7.77
C ILE A 504 -7.84 -3.54 -8.01
N TYR A 505 -7.69 -2.58 -7.11
CA TYR A 505 -8.33 -1.24 -7.19
C TYR A 505 -7.40 -0.14 -7.72
N GLN A 506 -6.31 -0.49 -8.39
CA GLN A 506 -5.39 0.45 -9.02
C GLN A 506 -4.58 -0.18 -10.15
N GLU A 507 -4.11 0.64 -11.07
CA GLU A 507 -3.12 0.21 -12.07
C GLU A 507 -1.77 -0.05 -11.38
N ILE A 508 -0.91 -0.82 -12.04
CA ILE A 508 0.43 -1.17 -11.54
C ILE A 508 1.53 -0.62 -12.45
N GLU A 509 2.69 -0.34 -11.86
CA GLU A 509 3.88 0.14 -12.57
C GLU A 509 5.17 -0.54 -12.10
N ASN A 510 6.21 -0.47 -12.94
CA ASN A 510 7.52 -1.01 -12.65
C ASN A 510 8.35 -0.02 -11.83
N ASN A 511 8.57 -0.31 -10.56
CA ASN A 511 9.50 0.42 -9.70
C ASN A 511 10.78 -0.39 -9.50
N GLY A 512 11.79 -0.17 -10.35
CA GLY A 512 13.11 -0.79 -10.16
C GLY A 512 13.12 -2.32 -10.26
N GLY A 513 12.20 -2.93 -11.01
CA GLY A 513 12.05 -4.38 -11.15
C GLY A 513 11.03 -5.00 -10.19
N VAL A 514 10.30 -4.20 -9.42
CA VAL A 514 9.23 -4.62 -8.51
C VAL A 514 7.89 -4.03 -8.95
N VAL A 515 6.81 -4.77 -8.74
CA VAL A 515 5.44 -4.28 -8.98
C VAL A 515 5.03 -3.31 -7.88
N SER A 516 4.59 -2.11 -8.29
CA SER A 516 4.11 -1.06 -7.39
C SER A 516 2.78 -0.49 -7.87
N GLY A 517 1.99 0.07 -6.95
CA GLY A 517 0.72 0.70 -7.30
C GLY A 517 0.91 2.08 -7.94
N LYS A 518 0.09 2.41 -8.94
CA LYS A 518 0.13 3.72 -9.61
C LYS A 518 -0.63 4.81 -8.84
N VAL A 519 -1.66 4.43 -8.09
CA VAL A 519 -2.45 5.35 -7.25
C VAL A 519 -1.79 5.51 -5.88
N ILE A 520 -1.50 4.39 -5.23
CA ILE A 520 -0.71 4.32 -4.01
C ILE A 520 0.69 3.93 -4.43
N ASN A 521 1.58 4.92 -4.52
CA ASN A 521 2.97 4.73 -4.93
C ASN A 521 3.80 4.01 -3.84
N LYS A 522 3.53 2.72 -3.68
CA LYS A 522 4.19 1.78 -2.77
C LYS A 522 4.32 0.43 -3.46
N ASP A 523 5.42 -0.26 -3.18
CA ASP A 523 5.66 -1.62 -3.67
C ASP A 523 4.60 -2.58 -3.12
N ILE A 524 4.13 -3.48 -3.98
CA ILE A 524 3.16 -4.51 -3.59
C ILE A 524 3.89 -5.62 -2.87
N LEU A 525 3.58 -5.78 -1.58
CA LEU A 525 4.17 -6.79 -0.71
C LEU A 525 3.13 -7.53 0.13
N ASP A 526 3.47 -8.75 0.52
CA ASP A 526 2.73 -9.54 1.51
C ASP A 526 3.22 -9.17 2.92
N PHE A 527 2.34 -8.62 3.76
CA PHE A 527 2.67 -8.17 5.12
C PHE A 527 3.13 -9.30 6.06
N ASN A 528 2.76 -10.55 5.77
CA ASN A 528 3.16 -11.66 6.62
C ASN A 528 4.61 -12.10 6.35
N THR A 529 5.05 -11.99 5.10
CA THR A 529 6.35 -12.52 4.65
C THR A 529 7.33 -11.43 4.22
N ASN A 530 6.87 -10.18 4.08
CA ASN A 530 7.57 -9.05 3.45
C ASN A 530 8.03 -9.33 2.02
N SER A 531 7.45 -10.34 1.35
CA SER A 531 7.79 -10.67 -0.03
C SER A 531 7.13 -9.70 -1.02
N THR A 532 7.93 -9.15 -1.93
CA THR A 532 7.44 -8.32 -3.04
C THR A 532 7.18 -9.16 -4.29
N ILE A 533 6.46 -8.60 -5.26
CA ILE A 533 6.26 -9.22 -6.57
C ILE A 533 7.30 -8.67 -7.55
N ALA A 534 8.07 -9.57 -8.17
CA ALA A 534 9.03 -9.17 -9.19
C ALA A 534 8.30 -8.75 -10.48
N TRP A 535 8.63 -7.59 -11.05
CA TRP A 535 8.04 -7.12 -12.31
C TRP A 535 8.16 -8.13 -13.46
N PRO A 536 9.29 -8.85 -13.65
CA PRO A 536 9.38 -9.88 -14.69
C PRO A 536 8.41 -11.07 -14.54
N SER A 537 7.80 -11.25 -13.36
CA SER A 537 6.78 -12.27 -13.14
C SER A 537 5.42 -11.89 -13.73
N LEU A 538 5.17 -10.60 -13.97
CA LEU A 538 4.02 -10.14 -14.76
C LEU A 538 4.33 -10.47 -16.22
N ILE A 539 3.74 -11.54 -16.73
CA ILE A 539 3.99 -12.05 -18.08
C ILE A 539 3.00 -11.52 -19.11
N ALA A 540 1.86 -10.98 -18.69
CA ALA A 540 0.97 -10.24 -19.59
C ALA A 540 0.20 -9.19 -18.78
N TYR A 541 0.06 -7.98 -19.33
CA TYR A 541 -0.76 -6.92 -18.74
C TYR A 541 -1.46 -6.12 -19.83
N TYR A 542 -2.76 -6.35 -19.97
CA TYR A 542 -3.64 -5.63 -20.88
C TYR A 542 -4.57 -4.74 -20.05
N PRO A 543 -4.22 -3.46 -19.84
CA PRO A 543 -5.06 -2.50 -19.11
C PRO A 543 -6.29 -2.06 -19.90
N MET A 544 -6.44 -2.49 -21.17
CA MET A 544 -7.53 -2.11 -22.08
C MET A 544 -7.79 -0.60 -22.25
N SER A 545 -6.88 0.24 -21.74
CA SER A 545 -6.92 1.70 -21.82
C SER A 545 -6.09 2.28 -22.97
N THR A 546 -5.33 1.45 -23.68
CA THR A 546 -4.51 1.85 -24.84
C THR A 546 -4.72 0.89 -26.01
N ILE A 547 -5.46 1.34 -27.01
CA ILE A 547 -5.58 0.71 -28.33
C ILE A 547 -4.53 1.37 -29.24
N ILE A 548 -3.63 0.57 -29.83
CA ILE A 548 -2.51 1.06 -30.67
C ILE A 548 -2.99 1.32 -32.12
N SER A 549 -3.95 0.52 -32.59
CA SER A 549 -4.61 0.55 -33.92
C SER A 549 -6.04 -0.01 -33.81
N TYR A 550 -6.88 0.16 -34.83
CA TYR A 550 -8.26 -0.38 -34.87
C TYR A 550 -8.36 -1.88 -34.56
N ASP A 551 -7.27 -2.65 -34.72
CA ASP A 551 -7.20 -4.08 -34.49
C ASP A 551 -6.20 -4.51 -33.39
N ARG A 552 -5.54 -3.62 -32.60
CA ARG A 552 -4.50 -4.05 -31.61
C ARG A 552 -4.52 -3.33 -30.26
N THR A 553 -4.19 -4.07 -29.19
CA THR A 553 -3.90 -3.52 -27.85
C THR A 553 -2.51 -3.93 -27.33
N SER A 554 -1.94 -3.08 -26.46
CA SER A 554 -0.59 -3.22 -25.91
C SER A 554 -0.55 -4.17 -24.70
N ASP A 555 0.54 -4.93 -24.61
CA ASP A 555 0.95 -5.60 -23.37
C ASP A 555 1.96 -4.72 -22.63
N PHE A 556 1.59 -4.24 -21.43
CA PHE A 556 2.44 -3.39 -20.59
C PHE A 556 3.46 -4.18 -19.75
N SER A 557 3.52 -5.50 -19.91
CA SER A 557 4.60 -6.31 -19.36
C SER A 557 5.93 -6.10 -20.11
N ILE A 558 7.02 -6.67 -19.59
CA ILE A 558 8.32 -6.63 -20.30
C ILE A 558 8.34 -7.48 -21.58
N TYR A 559 7.33 -8.32 -21.79
CA TYR A 559 7.28 -9.26 -22.90
C TYR A 559 6.61 -8.68 -24.15
N ASN A 560 5.90 -7.54 -24.02
CA ASN A 560 5.34 -6.77 -25.14
C ASN A 560 4.57 -7.63 -26.15
N ARG A 561 3.72 -8.54 -25.66
CA ARG A 561 2.85 -9.39 -26.47
C ARG A 561 1.68 -8.58 -27.03
N ILE A 562 1.92 -7.79 -28.08
CA ILE A 562 0.85 -7.08 -28.79
C ILE A 562 -0.19 -8.09 -29.28
N THR A 563 -1.46 -7.84 -28.95
CA THR A 563 -2.57 -8.74 -29.23
C THR A 563 -3.51 -8.16 -30.29
N LYS A 564 -4.06 -9.03 -31.15
CA LYS A 564 -5.03 -8.65 -32.18
C LYS A 564 -6.47 -8.71 -31.65
N LEU A 565 -7.25 -7.66 -31.85
CA LEU A 565 -8.68 -7.54 -31.66
C LEU A 565 -9.38 -8.16 -32.87
N HIS A 566 -10.49 -8.83 -32.64
CA HIS A 566 -11.30 -9.44 -33.69
C HIS A 566 -12.75 -9.04 -33.50
N ASN A 567 -13.34 -8.46 -34.54
CA ASN A 567 -14.76 -8.10 -34.66
C ASN A 567 -15.32 -7.07 -33.67
N ILE A 568 -14.47 -6.55 -32.77
CA ILE A 568 -14.86 -5.52 -31.80
C ILE A 568 -15.20 -4.24 -32.54
N THR A 569 -16.49 -3.91 -32.60
CA THR A 569 -17.03 -2.76 -33.36
C THR A 569 -17.71 -1.73 -32.47
N THR A 570 -17.89 -2.02 -31.18
CA THR A 570 -18.47 -1.14 -30.18
C THR A 570 -17.46 -0.76 -29.10
N PHE A 571 -17.69 0.39 -28.47
CA PHE A 571 -16.83 0.93 -27.42
C PHE A 571 -17.60 1.17 -26.13
N GLN A 572 -16.96 0.89 -25.00
CA GLN A 572 -17.52 1.13 -23.66
C GLN A 572 -16.79 2.25 -22.89
N GLU A 573 -17.38 2.73 -21.78
CA GLU A 573 -16.73 3.65 -20.86
C GLU A 573 -15.88 2.89 -19.82
N GLU A 574 -14.72 3.45 -19.44
CA GLU A 574 -13.85 2.85 -18.42
C GLU A 574 -14.46 3.14 -17.06
N THR A 575 -15.18 2.15 -16.57
CA THR A 575 -16.01 2.27 -15.38
C THR A 575 -15.61 1.26 -14.32
N ALA A 576 -14.52 0.50 -14.50
CA ALA A 576 -13.97 -0.34 -13.43
C ALA A 576 -13.45 0.54 -12.27
N PRO A 577 -13.59 0.10 -11.01
CA PRO A 577 -13.19 0.92 -9.86
C PRO A 577 -11.66 0.94 -9.69
N MET A 578 -10.99 1.92 -10.29
CA MET A 578 -9.53 1.99 -10.39
C MET A 578 -8.94 3.36 -10.01
N PRO A 579 -9.29 3.99 -8.86
CA PRO A 579 -10.02 3.48 -7.69
C PRO A 579 -11.49 3.98 -7.63
N TYR A 580 -12.27 3.56 -6.62
CA TYR A 580 -13.57 4.17 -6.34
C TYR A 580 -13.41 5.67 -6.09
N THR A 581 -14.10 6.48 -6.88
CA THR A 581 -13.91 7.94 -6.87
C THR A 581 -15.26 8.66 -6.79
N THR A 582 -15.34 9.69 -5.95
CA THR A 582 -16.55 10.51 -5.82
C THR A 582 -16.66 11.54 -6.95
N SER A 583 -17.89 11.83 -7.37
CA SER A 583 -18.20 12.86 -8.38
C SER A 583 -19.07 13.99 -7.83
N ASN A 584 -19.89 13.72 -6.81
CA ASN A 584 -20.81 14.69 -6.21
C ASN A 584 -20.75 14.67 -4.69
N ASN A 585 -21.24 15.74 -4.06
CA ASN A 585 -21.50 15.75 -2.63
C ASN A 585 -22.70 14.84 -2.33
N GLY A 586 -22.67 14.11 -1.23
CA GLY A 586 -23.79 13.23 -0.88
C GLY A 586 -23.47 12.21 0.18
N ASP A 587 -24.44 11.33 0.42
CA ASP A 587 -24.27 10.18 1.31
C ASP A 587 -23.48 9.07 0.60
N TRP A 588 -22.63 8.36 1.33
CA TRP A 588 -21.84 7.24 0.82
C TRP A 588 -22.71 6.18 0.16
N SER A 589 -23.89 5.89 0.71
CA SER A 589 -24.82 4.88 0.20
C SER A 589 -25.61 5.31 -1.05
N SER A 590 -25.37 6.52 -1.57
CA SER A 590 -26.06 7.03 -2.76
C SER A 590 -25.22 6.81 -4.02
N GLN A 591 -25.78 6.13 -5.02
CA GLN A 591 -25.15 5.93 -6.33
C GLN A 591 -24.70 7.25 -6.98
N ASN A 592 -25.47 8.33 -6.82
CA ASN A 592 -25.16 9.65 -7.39
C ASN A 592 -23.90 10.31 -6.78
N THR A 593 -23.45 9.82 -5.62
CA THR A 593 -22.24 10.33 -4.96
C THR A 593 -20.97 9.89 -5.68
N TRP A 594 -21.01 8.70 -6.28
CA TRP A 594 -19.88 8.04 -6.90
C TRP A 594 -19.85 8.27 -8.41
N GLN A 595 -18.66 8.30 -9.00
CA GLN A 595 -18.47 8.54 -10.43
C GLN A 595 -19.23 7.52 -11.30
N HIS A 596 -19.20 6.25 -10.90
CA HIS A 596 -19.91 5.16 -11.60
C HIS A 596 -20.73 4.31 -10.62
N GLY A 597 -21.40 4.95 -9.65
CA GLY A 597 -22.17 4.26 -8.60
C GLY A 597 -23.35 3.41 -9.09
N ASN A 598 -23.69 3.44 -10.38
CA ASN A 598 -24.70 2.58 -10.97
C ASN A 598 -24.17 1.23 -11.47
N VAL A 599 -22.85 1.05 -11.51
CA VAL A 599 -22.14 -0.18 -11.93
C VAL A 599 -21.06 -0.60 -10.94
N TRP A 600 -20.99 0.06 -9.79
CA TRP A 600 -20.13 -0.25 -8.65
C TRP A 600 -20.98 -0.84 -7.53
N ASP A 601 -20.33 -1.51 -6.58
CA ASP A 601 -20.93 -2.08 -5.38
C ASP A 601 -20.74 -1.19 -4.13
N ILE A 602 -20.04 -0.05 -4.27
CA ILE A 602 -19.55 0.81 -3.18
C ILE A 602 -20.66 1.47 -2.35
N GLU A 603 -21.85 1.63 -2.93
CA GLU A 603 -23.02 2.16 -2.25
C GLU A 603 -23.66 1.15 -1.29
N ASN A 604 -23.39 -0.15 -1.48
CA ASN A 604 -23.83 -1.19 -0.57
C ASN A 604 -22.80 -1.37 0.55
N GLU A 605 -22.90 -0.50 1.56
CA GLU A 605 -21.92 -0.40 2.65
C GLU A 605 -21.68 -1.74 3.40
N THR A 606 -22.62 -2.69 3.36
CA THR A 606 -22.46 -4.01 3.99
C THR A 606 -21.61 -4.99 3.19
N SER A 607 -21.41 -4.76 1.89
CA SER A 607 -20.56 -5.58 1.01
C SER A 607 -19.22 -4.93 0.69
N ASN A 608 -19.03 -3.65 1.04
CA ASN A 608 -17.78 -2.93 0.83
C ASN A 608 -16.60 -3.70 1.42
N LYS A 609 -15.56 -3.89 0.60
CA LYS A 609 -14.37 -4.62 1.01
C LYS A 609 -13.43 -3.73 1.81
N ASP A 610 -12.91 -4.27 2.92
CA ASP A 610 -11.96 -3.55 3.78
C ASP A 610 -10.65 -3.19 3.07
N TRP A 611 -10.37 -3.81 1.93
CA TRP A 611 -9.19 -3.53 1.12
C TRP A 611 -9.45 -2.65 -0.11
N SER A 612 -10.59 -1.95 -0.16
CA SER A 612 -10.88 -0.98 -1.21
C SER A 612 -9.92 0.22 -1.17
N ILE A 613 -9.60 0.76 -2.35
CA ILE A 613 -8.92 2.04 -2.51
C ILE A 613 -9.99 3.08 -2.86
N ILE A 614 -10.04 4.17 -2.10
CA ILE A 614 -11.11 5.17 -2.18
C ILE A 614 -10.50 6.56 -2.32
N LYS A 615 -10.97 7.31 -3.31
CA LYS A 615 -10.60 8.70 -3.55
C LYS A 615 -11.81 9.63 -3.41
N ILE A 616 -11.79 10.45 -2.37
CA ILE A 616 -12.82 11.42 -2.05
C ILE A 616 -12.41 12.80 -2.56
N LYS A 617 -13.18 13.32 -3.51
CA LYS A 617 -13.03 14.64 -4.14
C LYS A 617 -14.11 15.64 -3.72
N ASN A 618 -15.10 15.17 -2.96
CA ASN A 618 -16.34 15.87 -2.64
C ASN A 618 -16.64 15.78 -1.14
N ASN A 619 -17.71 16.46 -0.71
CA ASN A 619 -18.18 16.37 0.68
C ASN A 619 -19.11 15.17 0.84
N ILE A 620 -18.62 14.16 1.55
CA ILE A 620 -19.28 12.87 1.75
C ILE A 620 -19.69 12.70 3.19
N THR A 621 -20.88 12.14 3.40
CA THR A 621 -21.36 11.72 4.71
C THR A 621 -21.59 10.22 4.74
N THR A 622 -21.33 9.57 5.87
CA THR A 622 -21.76 8.19 6.12
C THR A 622 -22.20 8.06 7.58
N SER A 623 -23.06 7.08 7.86
CA SER A 623 -23.46 6.69 9.22
C SER A 623 -23.09 5.24 9.56
N ASN A 624 -22.19 4.63 8.77
CA ASN A 624 -21.71 3.26 8.92
C ASN A 624 -20.20 3.22 9.14
N SER A 625 -19.72 2.05 9.57
CA SER A 625 -18.29 1.77 9.67
C SER A 625 -17.74 1.34 8.31
N HIS A 626 -16.52 1.75 7.99
CA HIS A 626 -15.87 1.49 6.71
C HIS A 626 -14.43 1.04 6.90
N GLY A 627 -14.05 -0.05 6.24
CA GLY A 627 -12.66 -0.46 6.06
C GLY A 627 -12.11 -0.02 4.70
N THR A 628 -10.86 0.40 4.68
CA THR A 628 -10.13 0.78 3.46
C THR A 628 -8.68 0.30 3.50
N LEU A 629 -8.16 -0.11 2.35
CA LEU A 629 -6.71 -0.27 2.16
C LEU A 629 -6.07 1.11 1.99
N GLY A 630 -6.66 1.90 1.11
CA GLY A 630 -6.22 3.23 0.73
C GLY A 630 -7.33 4.24 0.83
N LEU A 631 -7.10 5.34 1.54
CA LEU A 631 -8.03 6.47 1.62
C LEU A 631 -7.30 7.74 1.20
N ILE A 632 -7.79 8.37 0.15
CA ILE A 632 -7.25 9.61 -0.41
C ILE A 632 -8.36 10.66 -0.34
N ILE A 633 -8.13 11.76 0.38
CA ILE A 633 -9.07 12.86 0.50
C ILE A 633 -8.41 14.11 -0.06
N ASP A 634 -8.90 14.55 -1.22
CA ASP A 634 -8.35 15.70 -1.95
C ASP A 634 -8.62 17.02 -1.21
N SER A 635 -7.80 18.03 -1.48
CA SER A 635 -7.97 19.37 -0.93
C SER A 635 -9.37 19.94 -1.23
N GLY A 636 -10.05 20.43 -0.19
CA GLY A 636 -11.41 20.98 -0.28
C GLY A 636 -12.53 19.95 -0.22
N ALA A 637 -12.19 18.65 -0.13
CA ALA A 637 -13.13 17.57 0.14
C ALA A 637 -13.23 17.28 1.64
N LYS A 638 -14.35 16.71 2.08
CA LYS A 638 -14.60 16.36 3.49
C LYS A 638 -15.30 15.01 3.60
N LEU A 639 -14.80 14.10 4.43
CA LEU A 639 -15.50 12.88 4.84
C LEU A 639 -16.03 13.04 6.26
N THR A 640 -17.36 13.04 6.42
CA THR A 640 -18.03 13.11 7.73
C THR A 640 -18.56 11.73 8.11
N VAL A 641 -18.06 11.20 9.22
CA VAL A 641 -18.49 9.91 9.80
C VAL A 641 -19.43 10.20 10.97
N ASN A 642 -20.72 10.04 10.73
CA ASN A 642 -21.78 10.28 11.71
C ASN A 642 -21.88 9.12 12.71
N GLY A 643 -22.50 9.38 13.86
CA GLY A 643 -22.78 8.33 14.85
C GLY A 643 -21.55 7.92 15.65
N SER A 644 -21.30 6.63 15.81
CA SER A 644 -20.16 6.09 16.56
C SER A 644 -19.61 4.90 15.79
N ASN A 645 -18.88 5.21 14.71
CA ASN A 645 -18.48 4.25 13.69
C ASN A 645 -16.96 4.19 13.53
N GLU A 646 -16.47 3.04 13.10
CA GLU A 646 -15.07 2.83 12.77
C GLU A 646 -14.80 3.31 11.34
N LEU A 647 -13.78 4.15 11.18
CA LEU A 647 -13.11 4.36 9.90
C LEU A 647 -11.75 3.67 9.97
N ASN A 648 -11.62 2.51 9.34
CA ASN A 648 -10.40 1.72 9.34
C ASN A 648 -9.61 1.98 8.05
N ASN A 649 -8.32 2.31 8.18
CA ASN A 649 -7.40 2.43 7.06
C ASN A 649 -6.15 1.57 7.33
N SER A 650 -6.00 0.50 6.56
CA SER A 650 -5.03 -0.55 6.84
C SER A 650 -3.64 -0.34 6.23
N TRP A 651 -3.48 0.49 5.18
CA TRP A 651 -2.19 0.62 4.48
C TRP A 651 -1.77 2.05 4.14
N TYR A 652 -2.66 2.88 3.61
CA TYR A 652 -2.28 4.22 3.14
C TYR A 652 -3.38 5.27 3.30
N LEU A 653 -3.04 6.37 3.95
CA LEU A 653 -3.90 7.55 4.10
C LEU A 653 -3.19 8.77 3.49
N LYS A 654 -3.82 9.41 2.50
CA LYS A 654 -3.44 10.73 1.98
C LYS A 654 -4.56 11.72 2.30
N LEU A 655 -4.27 12.67 3.19
CA LEU A 655 -5.26 13.59 3.74
C LEU A 655 -4.90 15.03 3.40
N ASP A 656 -5.39 15.54 2.27
CA ASP A 656 -5.27 16.96 1.90
C ASP A 656 -6.56 17.74 2.20
N GLY A 657 -7.70 17.06 2.30
CA GLY A 657 -8.97 17.60 2.76
C GLY A 657 -9.24 17.37 4.26
N GLU A 658 -10.48 17.08 4.62
CA GLU A 658 -10.91 16.96 6.03
C GLU A 658 -11.56 15.60 6.34
N ILE A 659 -11.24 15.02 7.50
CA ILE A 659 -12.03 13.94 8.11
C ILE A 659 -12.71 14.51 9.34
N ASP A 660 -14.00 14.27 9.48
CA ASP A 660 -14.80 14.70 10.62
C ASP A 660 -15.45 13.49 11.30
N LEU A 661 -14.95 13.18 12.50
CA LEU A 661 -15.38 12.06 13.33
C LEU A 661 -16.35 12.54 14.42
N GLN A 662 -17.65 12.41 14.13
CA GLN A 662 -18.71 12.82 15.03
C GLN A 662 -18.92 11.81 16.18
N ASN A 663 -19.42 12.31 17.32
CA ASN A 663 -19.64 11.61 18.59
C ASN A 663 -18.47 10.74 19.07
N GLU A 664 -18.47 9.44 18.80
CA GLU A 664 -17.43 8.48 19.24
C GLU A 664 -16.84 7.71 18.06
N SER A 665 -17.01 8.22 16.85
CA SER A 665 -16.37 7.66 15.66
C SER A 665 -14.85 7.81 15.76
N GLN A 666 -14.11 6.87 15.16
CA GLN A 666 -12.66 6.75 15.34
C GLN A 666 -11.96 6.41 14.03
N LEU A 667 -10.75 6.95 13.86
CA LEU A 667 -9.85 6.56 12.78
C LEU A 667 -8.88 5.50 13.30
N VAL A 668 -9.12 4.25 12.91
CA VAL A 668 -8.25 3.11 13.24
C VAL A 668 -7.25 2.93 12.10
N GLN A 669 -5.96 2.91 12.42
CA GLN A 669 -4.89 2.69 11.46
C GLN A 669 -4.06 1.49 11.87
N GLY A 670 -4.08 0.45 11.04
CA GLY A 670 -3.38 -0.81 11.32
C GLY A 670 -1.85 -0.68 11.34
N ALA A 671 -1.15 -1.73 11.75
CA ALA A 671 0.32 -1.76 11.86
C ALA A 671 1.05 -1.33 10.57
N GLU A 672 0.47 -1.67 9.41
CA GLU A 672 1.02 -1.40 8.08
C GLU A 672 0.57 -0.04 7.51
N SER A 673 -0.31 0.67 8.21
CA SER A 673 -0.89 1.93 7.77
C SER A 673 0.10 3.08 7.89
N SER A 674 0.27 3.81 6.79
CA SER A 674 1.07 5.03 6.75
C SER A 674 0.22 6.25 6.37
N LEU A 675 0.34 7.33 7.13
CA LEU A 675 -0.10 8.66 6.72
C LEU A 675 0.98 9.30 5.82
N ASP A 676 0.59 9.72 4.62
CA ASP A 676 1.47 10.45 3.72
C ASP A 676 1.97 11.75 4.35
N VAL A 677 3.29 11.96 4.36
CA VAL A 677 3.94 13.11 4.99
C VAL A 677 3.49 14.43 4.38
N THR A 678 3.16 14.45 3.09
CA THR A 678 2.75 15.68 2.39
C THR A 678 1.27 16.03 2.58
N SER A 679 0.52 15.20 3.31
CA SER A 679 -0.87 15.47 3.71
C SER A 679 -1.02 16.85 4.37
N ALA A 680 -1.78 17.75 3.76
CA ALA A 680 -2.00 19.12 4.22
C ALA A 680 -3.27 19.31 5.08
N GLY A 681 -4.15 18.32 5.04
CA GLY A 681 -5.48 18.34 5.63
C GLY A 681 -5.53 18.12 7.14
N THR A 682 -6.74 17.94 7.65
CA THR A 682 -6.99 17.76 9.09
C THR A 682 -8.01 16.67 9.41
N LEU A 683 -7.93 16.17 10.62
CA LEU A 683 -8.91 15.30 11.25
C LEU A 683 -9.52 16.04 12.45
N GLU A 684 -10.84 16.10 12.48
CA GLU A 684 -11.64 16.60 13.59
C GLU A 684 -12.16 15.43 14.44
N ARG A 685 -12.00 15.54 15.76
CA ARG A 685 -12.47 14.55 16.73
C ARG A 685 -13.00 15.23 17.99
N ASP A 686 -14.26 14.98 18.32
CA ASP A 686 -14.88 15.40 19.57
C ASP A 686 -14.37 14.63 20.80
N GLN A 687 -14.14 15.31 21.91
CA GLN A 687 -13.80 14.71 23.20
C GLN A 687 -14.39 15.48 24.37
N GLN A 688 -14.83 14.76 25.39
CA GLN A 688 -15.51 15.34 26.54
C GLN A 688 -14.74 15.17 27.85
N GLY A 689 -14.66 16.25 28.64
CA GLY A 689 -14.12 16.23 30.00
C GLY A 689 -15.14 16.70 31.02
N THR A 690 -14.85 16.55 32.30
CA THR A 690 -15.66 17.13 33.37
C THR A 690 -15.69 18.64 33.24
N LYS A 691 -16.89 19.21 33.26
CA LYS A 691 -17.16 20.65 33.05
C LYS A 691 -16.77 21.52 34.25
N ASP A 692 -16.57 20.93 35.42
CA ASP A 692 -16.27 21.60 36.69
C ASP A 692 -14.92 22.35 36.73
N LEU A 693 -14.92 23.55 37.31
CA LEU A 693 -13.74 24.41 37.48
C LEU A 693 -12.65 23.80 38.37
N TYR A 694 -12.99 22.89 39.28
CA TYR A 694 -12.09 22.39 40.32
C TYR A 694 -11.50 21.01 39.97
N THR A 695 -12.17 20.30 39.08
CA THR A 695 -11.80 18.96 38.62
C THR A 695 -10.73 19.00 37.53
N TYR A 696 -9.73 18.13 37.66
CA TYR A 696 -8.71 17.96 36.62
C TYR A 696 -9.13 16.87 35.63
N ASN A 697 -9.05 17.22 34.36
CA ASN A 697 -9.04 16.31 33.24
C ASN A 697 -7.59 16.08 32.80
N TYR A 698 -7.26 14.84 32.45
CA TYR A 698 -5.94 14.42 32.01
C TYR A 698 -6.02 14.03 30.55
N TRP A 699 -5.33 14.78 29.70
CA TRP A 699 -5.49 14.79 28.26
C TRP A 699 -4.19 14.49 27.52
N SER A 700 -4.33 14.02 26.29
CA SER A 700 -3.31 13.98 25.23
C SER A 700 -4.01 14.36 23.92
N SER A 701 -3.26 14.78 22.90
CA SER A 701 -3.85 15.13 21.60
C SER A 701 -3.77 13.96 20.61
N PRO A 702 -4.87 13.61 19.92
CA PRO A 702 -4.89 12.61 18.85
C PRO A 702 -4.34 13.15 17.52
N VAL A 703 -4.12 14.46 17.46
CA VAL A 703 -3.65 15.23 16.30
C VAL A 703 -2.48 16.12 16.69
N GLY A 704 -1.64 16.46 15.72
CA GLY A 704 -0.58 17.46 15.85
C GLY A 704 -0.82 18.67 14.95
N LEU A 705 0.10 19.63 15.02
CA LEU A 705 0.10 20.78 14.11
C LEU A 705 0.19 20.31 12.65
N SER A 706 -0.68 20.82 11.77
CA SER A 706 -0.67 20.47 10.35
C SER A 706 0.51 21.09 9.61
N ASN A 707 1.21 20.27 8.83
CA ASN A 707 2.21 20.67 7.84
C ASN A 707 2.41 19.54 6.82
N THR A 708 3.18 19.81 5.75
CA THR A 708 3.43 18.89 4.64
C THR A 708 4.83 18.27 4.64
N THR A 709 5.56 18.37 5.76
CA THR A 709 6.98 17.94 5.86
C THR A 709 7.21 16.84 6.88
N SER A 710 6.29 16.67 7.84
CA SER A 710 6.39 15.64 8.89
C SER A 710 5.02 15.24 9.45
N ASN A 711 4.99 14.09 10.11
CA ASN A 711 3.86 13.59 10.89
C ASN A 711 4.20 13.66 12.39
N ASN A 712 3.20 13.42 13.26
CA ASN A 712 3.37 13.38 14.73
C ASN A 712 3.96 14.67 15.30
N ASN A 713 3.51 15.80 14.76
CA ASN A 713 4.09 17.10 15.04
C ASN A 713 3.76 17.57 16.47
N SER A 714 4.72 18.21 17.12
CA SER A 714 4.48 18.90 18.39
C SER A 714 3.48 20.04 18.22
N TYR A 715 2.80 20.40 19.30
CA TYR A 715 1.72 21.40 19.27
C TYR A 715 1.69 22.24 20.55
N THR A 716 0.99 23.36 20.48
CA THR A 716 0.45 24.10 21.63
C THR A 716 -1.06 23.91 21.65
N LEU A 717 -1.74 24.11 22.80
CA LEU A 717 -3.18 23.83 22.86
C LEU A 717 -4.03 24.62 21.85
N PRO A 718 -3.79 25.93 21.60
CA PRO A 718 -4.54 26.67 20.58
C PRO A 718 -4.36 26.12 19.15
N ASP A 719 -3.30 25.36 18.88
CA ASP A 719 -3.05 24.80 17.54
C ASP A 719 -4.03 23.66 17.21
N VAL A 720 -4.52 22.95 18.24
CA VAL A 720 -5.26 21.69 18.06
C VAL A 720 -6.61 21.65 18.78
N LEU A 721 -6.85 22.51 19.77
CA LEU A 721 -8.01 22.43 20.65
C LEU A 721 -8.95 23.63 20.48
N SER A 722 -10.22 23.33 20.20
CA SER A 722 -11.29 24.32 20.04
C SER A 722 -12.45 24.06 20.99
N ASP A 723 -13.26 25.10 21.22
CA ASP A 723 -14.52 25.03 21.95
C ASP A 723 -15.54 24.27 21.11
N GLY A 724 -15.87 23.07 21.57
CA GLY A 724 -16.85 22.18 20.93
C GLY A 724 -18.24 22.29 21.54
N SER A 725 -18.55 23.29 22.37
CA SER A 725 -19.88 23.42 23.01
C SER A 725 -21.04 23.38 22.00
N VAL A 726 -20.79 23.79 20.76
CA VAL A 726 -21.66 23.56 19.61
C VAL A 726 -20.83 22.94 18.48
N VAL A 727 -20.96 21.63 18.27
CA VAL A 727 -20.12 20.85 17.33
C VAL A 727 -20.14 21.42 15.92
N THR A 728 -21.29 21.90 15.44
CA THR A 728 -21.42 22.47 14.08
C THR A 728 -20.78 23.85 13.91
N THR A 729 -20.32 24.49 14.99
CA THR A 729 -19.76 25.85 14.96
C THR A 729 -18.69 25.97 16.04
N PRO A 730 -17.54 25.28 15.87
CA PRO A 730 -16.44 25.35 16.82
C PRO A 730 -15.91 26.79 16.91
N LEU A 731 -15.56 27.22 18.13
CA LEU A 731 -14.95 28.53 18.38
C LEU A 731 -13.53 28.39 18.94
N PRO A 732 -12.61 29.33 18.66
CA PRO A 732 -11.31 29.34 19.33
C PRO A 732 -11.48 29.56 20.85
N ILE A 733 -10.79 28.75 21.65
CA ILE A 733 -10.84 28.86 23.12
C ILE A 733 -10.15 30.16 23.58
N THR A 734 -10.78 30.86 24.52
CA THR A 734 -10.15 32.02 25.17
C THR A 734 -9.32 31.58 26.38
N PHE A 735 -8.00 31.73 26.32
CA PHE A 735 -7.13 31.36 27.44
C PHE A 735 -6.93 32.54 28.43
N VAL A 736 -7.16 32.30 29.72
CA VAL A 736 -7.09 33.34 30.78
C VAL A 736 -6.02 33.05 31.82
N THR A 737 -5.48 34.09 32.43
CA THR A 737 -4.38 34.00 33.41
C THR A 737 -4.83 33.77 34.86
N GLY A 738 -6.14 33.85 35.13
CA GLY A 738 -6.72 33.59 36.45
C GLY A 738 -6.76 32.09 36.80
N TYR A 739 -7.50 31.77 37.86
CA TYR A 739 -7.76 30.38 38.27
C TYR A 739 -9.03 29.80 37.66
N ASN A 740 -9.95 30.63 37.17
CA ASN A 740 -11.26 30.15 36.75
C ASN A 740 -11.44 30.39 35.25
N GLY A 741 -11.93 29.35 34.56
CA GLY A 741 -12.55 29.49 33.26
C GLY A 741 -13.98 30.01 33.34
N ALA A 742 -14.67 30.02 32.21
CA ALA A 742 -16.09 30.36 32.10
C ALA A 742 -16.71 29.62 30.92
N PRO A 743 -17.98 29.16 31.00
CA PRO A 743 -18.61 28.31 29.98
C PRO A 743 -19.01 29.07 28.70
N GLY A 744 -18.73 30.37 28.61
CA GLY A 744 -19.12 31.17 27.45
C GLY A 744 -20.64 31.20 27.23
N SER A 745 -21.05 31.36 25.98
CA SER A 745 -22.45 31.32 25.53
C SER A 745 -22.47 30.53 24.21
N PRO A 746 -23.28 29.47 24.08
CA PRO A 746 -23.26 28.58 22.92
C PRO A 746 -23.27 29.35 21.59
N ALA A 747 -22.35 28.98 20.68
CA ALA A 747 -22.15 29.54 19.34
C ALA A 747 -21.89 31.06 19.24
N THR A 748 -21.73 31.79 20.34
CA THR A 748 -21.62 33.27 20.33
C THR A 748 -20.37 33.78 21.04
N THR A 749 -20.09 33.29 22.24
CA THR A 749 -18.88 33.62 22.99
C THR A 749 -18.20 32.32 23.41
N PRO A 750 -16.92 32.10 23.05
CA PRO A 750 -16.24 30.85 23.36
C PRO A 750 -16.14 30.64 24.86
N ILE A 751 -15.97 29.39 25.28
CA ILE A 751 -15.48 29.07 26.62
C ILE A 751 -14.14 29.76 26.88
N SER A 752 -13.88 30.02 28.15
CA SER A 752 -12.55 30.42 28.60
C SER A 752 -11.92 29.37 29.49
N ILE A 753 -10.64 29.06 29.27
CA ILE A 753 -9.87 28.07 30.03
C ILE A 753 -8.73 28.78 30.76
N ALA A 754 -8.60 28.48 32.05
CA ALA A 754 -7.52 29.02 32.87
C ALA A 754 -6.18 28.33 32.55
N SER A 755 -5.25 29.08 31.94
CA SER A 755 -3.90 28.58 31.61
C SER A 755 -3.09 28.17 32.84
N THR A 756 -3.49 28.65 34.02
CA THR A 756 -2.88 28.29 35.31
C THR A 756 -2.94 26.79 35.60
N TRP A 757 -3.90 26.06 35.04
CA TRP A 757 -4.08 24.62 35.30
C TRP A 757 -3.55 23.68 34.21
N ILE A 758 -2.80 24.23 33.25
CA ILE A 758 -2.21 23.44 32.17
C ILE A 758 -0.77 23.08 32.53
N TRP A 759 -0.61 21.85 33.02
CA TRP A 759 0.66 21.29 33.47
C TRP A 759 0.96 19.99 32.75
N LYS A 760 2.24 19.68 32.63
CA LYS A 760 2.72 18.36 32.21
C LYS A 760 3.67 17.78 33.24
N TYR A 761 3.89 16.47 33.15
CA TYR A 761 4.86 15.76 33.95
C TYR A 761 5.74 14.93 33.03
N ALA A 762 6.77 15.54 32.46
CA ALA A 762 7.57 14.90 31.40
C ALA A 762 8.93 14.43 31.92
N ASN A 763 9.02 13.12 32.17
CA ASN A 763 10.23 12.43 32.59
C ASN A 763 10.89 13.12 33.82
N LYS A 764 10.21 13.05 34.98
CA LYS A 764 10.69 13.62 36.26
C LYS A 764 10.67 12.60 37.39
N LEU A 765 11.43 12.86 38.45
CA LEU A 765 11.62 11.92 39.57
C LEU A 765 10.29 11.41 40.12
N SER A 766 10.15 10.09 40.28
CA SER A 766 8.90 9.51 40.74
C SER A 766 8.42 10.07 42.09
N ASP A 767 7.12 10.29 42.21
CA ASP A 767 6.43 10.89 43.37
C ASP A 767 6.93 12.31 43.80
N ASP A 768 7.61 13.05 42.90
CA ASP A 768 8.02 14.42 43.16
C ASP A 768 6.99 15.45 42.65
N TYR A 769 6.11 15.89 43.55
CA TYR A 769 5.09 16.91 43.25
C TYR A 769 5.69 18.27 42.85
N ALA A 770 6.91 18.62 43.29
CA ALA A 770 7.51 19.91 42.92
C ALA A 770 8.00 19.94 41.47
N SER A 771 8.10 18.77 40.81
CA SER A 771 8.63 18.63 39.46
C SER A 771 7.62 18.86 38.33
N TRP A 772 6.33 19.10 38.64
CA TRP A 772 5.34 19.47 37.62
C TRP A 772 5.80 20.68 36.80
N GLN A 773 5.67 20.58 35.48
CA GLN A 773 6.14 21.59 34.54
C GLN A 773 4.97 22.42 34.03
N HIS A 774 5.01 23.74 34.27
CA HIS A 774 3.95 24.63 33.82
C HIS A 774 4.10 24.93 32.33
N VAL A 775 3.17 24.44 31.50
CA VAL A 775 3.21 24.68 30.05
C VAL A 775 2.27 25.78 29.60
N LYS A 776 1.21 26.05 30.38
CA LYS A 776 0.15 27.01 29.98
C LYS A 776 -0.39 26.64 28.60
N ASN A 777 -1.01 27.60 27.91
CA ASN A 777 -1.51 27.40 26.55
C ASN A 777 -0.43 27.56 25.47
N THR A 778 0.72 28.17 25.76
CA THR A 778 1.76 28.49 24.77
C THR A 778 2.95 27.52 24.79
N GLY A 779 3.03 26.64 25.78
CA GLY A 779 4.11 25.67 25.90
C GLY A 779 3.93 24.51 24.94
N THR A 780 5.04 24.00 24.41
CA THR A 780 5.05 22.88 23.47
C THR A 780 4.81 21.54 24.19
N LEU A 781 3.93 20.75 23.60
CA LEU A 781 3.62 19.36 23.92
C LEU A 781 4.01 18.47 22.74
N LEU A 782 4.52 17.27 23.04
CA LEU A 782 4.84 16.26 22.05
C LEU A 782 3.66 15.32 21.83
N ALA A 783 3.59 14.64 20.68
CA ALA A 783 2.63 13.57 20.47
C ALA A 783 2.83 12.47 21.55
N GLY A 784 1.74 12.06 22.21
CA GLY A 784 1.75 11.09 23.31
C GLY A 784 2.07 11.68 24.69
N GLU A 785 2.48 12.94 24.78
CA GLU A 785 2.71 13.61 26.06
C GLU A 785 1.38 14.07 26.65
N GLY A 786 1.11 13.69 27.89
CA GLY A 786 -0.11 14.06 28.58
C GLY A 786 0.01 15.40 29.30
N TYR A 787 -1.14 16.06 29.48
CA TYR A 787 -1.27 17.33 30.18
C TYR A 787 -2.56 17.40 31.00
N THR A 788 -2.58 18.27 32.01
CA THR A 788 -3.78 18.52 32.82
C THR A 788 -4.55 19.71 32.30
N MET A 789 -5.87 19.74 32.48
CA MET A 789 -6.72 20.91 32.23
C MET A 789 -7.96 20.85 33.11
N LYS A 790 -8.45 21.98 33.60
CA LYS A 790 -9.72 22.03 34.35
C LYS A 790 -10.87 22.50 33.47
N GLY A 791 -12.09 22.21 33.92
CA GLY A 791 -13.32 22.65 33.26
C GLY A 791 -13.57 24.15 33.39
N VAL A 792 -14.80 24.55 33.09
CA VAL A 792 -15.17 25.94 32.82
C VAL A 792 -16.40 26.42 33.62
N ASP A 793 -17.10 25.56 34.35
CA ASP A 793 -18.33 25.88 35.07
C ASP A 793 -18.25 25.51 36.57
N ASN A 794 -19.05 26.19 37.41
CA ASN A 794 -19.11 25.94 38.85
C ASN A 794 -20.54 25.75 39.37
N SER A 795 -21.47 25.39 38.50
CA SER A 795 -22.81 25.00 38.91
C SER A 795 -22.78 23.75 39.80
N ALA A 796 -23.82 23.54 40.62
CA ALA A 796 -23.90 22.38 41.51
C ALA A 796 -23.90 21.02 40.76
N THR A 797 -24.17 21.01 39.46
CA THR A 797 -24.18 19.83 38.60
C THR A 797 -22.95 19.69 37.73
N SER A 798 -22.11 20.73 37.62
CA SER A 798 -20.92 20.79 36.74
C SER A 798 -19.94 19.62 36.92
N PHE A 799 -19.82 19.10 38.14
CA PHE A 799 -18.98 17.94 38.46
C PHE A 799 -19.43 16.63 37.77
N THR A 800 -20.71 16.54 37.43
CA THR A 800 -21.29 15.38 36.74
C THR A 800 -21.67 15.68 35.28
N GLU A 801 -21.44 16.92 34.83
CA GLU A 801 -21.68 17.35 33.45
C GLU A 801 -20.39 17.29 32.64
N GLU A 802 -20.58 17.10 31.34
CA GLU A 802 -19.50 17.01 30.36
C GLU A 802 -19.38 18.33 29.59
N GLN A 803 -18.15 18.76 29.33
CA GLN A 803 -17.79 19.84 28.42
C GLN A 803 -17.22 19.22 27.15
N ASN A 804 -17.79 19.57 26.00
CA ASN A 804 -17.27 19.13 24.71
C ASN A 804 -16.10 20.02 24.25
N TYR A 805 -15.07 19.37 23.73
CA TYR A 805 -13.91 19.97 23.08
C TYR A 805 -13.71 19.33 21.72
N ILE A 806 -13.20 20.09 20.76
CA ILE A 806 -12.85 19.59 19.43
C ILE A 806 -11.34 19.58 19.29
N PHE A 807 -10.78 18.40 19.01
CA PHE A 807 -9.41 18.25 18.54
C PHE A 807 -9.42 18.33 17.01
N ASN A 808 -8.69 19.27 16.42
CA ASN A 808 -8.59 19.45 14.98
C ASN A 808 -7.13 19.69 14.57
N GLY A 809 -6.61 18.86 13.68
CA GLY A 809 -5.22 18.96 13.20
C GLY A 809 -4.82 17.75 12.36
N LYS A 810 -3.54 17.61 12.03
CA LYS A 810 -3.05 16.44 11.28
C LYS A 810 -3.03 15.22 12.20
N PRO A 811 -3.68 14.09 11.86
CA PRO A 811 -3.74 12.92 12.72
C PRO A 811 -2.35 12.33 12.97
N ASN A 812 -2.10 11.91 14.21
CA ASN A 812 -0.89 11.18 14.52
C ASN A 812 -0.96 9.75 13.95
N ASN A 813 0.14 9.23 13.43
CA ASN A 813 0.23 7.89 12.82
C ASN A 813 1.60 7.23 13.00
N GLY A 814 1.61 5.90 13.06
CA GLY A 814 2.82 5.10 13.20
C GLY A 814 3.37 5.11 14.62
N ASP A 815 4.61 4.67 14.77
CA ASP A 815 5.24 4.57 16.08
C ASP A 815 5.56 5.95 16.66
N ILE A 816 5.17 6.18 17.91
CA ILE A 816 5.41 7.43 18.65
C ILE A 816 6.19 7.07 19.92
N THR A 817 7.40 7.61 20.04
CA THR A 817 8.31 7.28 21.13
C THR A 817 8.56 8.47 22.06
N LEU A 818 8.51 8.24 23.37
CA LEU A 818 8.88 9.20 24.40
C LEU A 818 10.02 8.65 25.26
N THR A 819 11.04 9.46 25.51
CA THR A 819 12.19 9.05 26.33
C THR A 819 11.87 9.17 27.83
N LEU A 820 12.11 8.09 28.56
CA LEU A 820 11.85 7.98 29.99
C LEU A 820 13.09 7.45 30.72
N SER A 821 13.56 8.17 31.75
CA SER A 821 14.74 7.79 32.52
C SER A 821 14.37 6.91 33.71
N ALA A 822 15.24 5.95 34.08
CA ALA A 822 15.01 5.06 35.22
C ALA A 822 14.63 5.82 36.50
N GLY A 823 13.61 5.35 37.21
CA GLY A 823 13.10 5.97 38.45
C GLY A 823 12.28 7.26 38.25
N ASN A 824 12.00 7.67 37.02
CA ASN A 824 11.14 8.81 36.72
C ASN A 824 9.70 8.37 36.38
N ASP A 825 8.74 9.25 36.62
CA ASP A 825 7.37 9.17 36.12
C ASP A 825 7.20 10.03 34.85
N TYR A 826 6.23 9.64 34.02
CA TYR A 826 5.80 10.39 32.84
C TYR A 826 4.27 10.38 32.77
N LEU A 827 3.65 11.57 32.74
CA LEU A 827 2.27 11.73 32.28
C LEU A 827 2.24 11.63 30.76
N ILE A 828 1.72 10.51 30.27
CA ILE A 828 1.52 10.23 28.84
C ILE A 828 0.02 10.13 28.56
N GLY A 829 -0.37 9.97 27.31
CA GLY A 829 -1.76 9.67 26.99
C GLY A 829 -1.91 9.13 25.58
N ASN A 830 -3.09 8.60 25.29
CA ASN A 830 -3.39 8.02 23.98
C ASN A 830 -3.18 9.09 22.88
N PRO A 831 -2.20 8.92 21.97
CA PRO A 831 -1.89 9.91 20.94
C PRO A 831 -2.69 9.72 19.66
N TYR A 832 -3.59 8.73 19.58
CA TYR A 832 -4.25 8.34 18.35
C TYR A 832 -5.73 8.72 18.35
N ALA A 833 -6.29 8.93 17.15
CA ALA A 833 -7.72 9.22 16.94
C ALA A 833 -8.63 7.98 17.09
N SER A 834 -8.17 6.96 17.81
CA SER A 834 -8.91 5.75 18.20
C SER A 834 -8.52 5.33 19.61
N ALA A 835 -9.32 4.47 20.23
CA ALA A 835 -8.90 3.82 21.46
C ALA A 835 -7.62 2.97 21.22
N ILE A 836 -6.87 2.72 22.29
CA ILE A 836 -5.73 1.79 22.29
C ILE A 836 -5.95 0.68 23.31
N ASP A 837 -5.41 -0.50 23.02
CA ASP A 837 -5.37 -1.63 23.94
C ASP A 837 -4.24 -1.45 24.97
N ALA A 838 -4.60 -1.28 26.24
CA ALA A 838 -3.66 -1.14 27.34
C ALA A 838 -2.75 -2.37 27.50
N ASN A 839 -3.26 -3.57 27.22
CA ASN A 839 -2.46 -4.78 27.31
C ASN A 839 -1.36 -4.77 26.25
N GLU A 840 -1.70 -4.46 25.00
CA GLU A 840 -0.71 -4.35 23.92
C GLU A 840 0.32 -3.24 24.21
N PHE A 841 -0.13 -2.10 24.74
CA PHE A 841 0.77 -1.02 25.18
C PHE A 841 1.74 -1.50 26.28
N ILE A 842 1.25 -2.19 27.32
CA ILE A 842 2.10 -2.71 28.39
C ILE A 842 3.09 -3.72 27.83
N LEU A 843 2.63 -4.70 27.04
CA LEU A 843 3.46 -5.77 26.48
C LEU A 843 4.54 -5.21 25.53
N ASP A 844 4.25 -4.17 24.76
CA ASP A 844 5.25 -3.50 23.91
C ASP A 844 6.33 -2.74 24.69
N ASN A 845 6.12 -2.48 25.98
CA ASN A 845 7.00 -1.64 26.82
C ASN A 845 7.61 -2.39 28.03
N ILE A 846 7.44 -3.72 28.12
CA ILE A 846 8.07 -4.58 29.14
C ILE A 846 8.74 -5.80 28.49
N SER A 847 9.73 -6.39 29.16
CA SER A 847 10.41 -7.62 28.72
C SER A 847 9.96 -8.87 29.49
N ASP A 848 9.49 -8.73 30.73
CA ASP A 848 9.08 -9.88 31.55
C ASP A 848 7.74 -10.48 31.09
N GLY A 849 7.50 -11.74 31.46
CA GLY A 849 6.27 -12.45 31.15
C GLY A 849 6.07 -12.63 29.64
N ALA A 850 4.96 -12.11 29.13
CA ALA A 850 4.65 -12.09 27.69
C ALA A 850 5.14 -10.82 26.96
N GLY A 851 5.98 -10.01 27.62
CA GLY A 851 6.52 -8.77 27.09
C GLY A 851 7.32 -8.92 25.79
N ARG A 852 7.34 -7.87 24.99
CA ARG A 852 7.98 -7.78 23.67
C ARG A 852 9.13 -6.78 23.61
N ALA A 853 9.32 -5.97 24.65
CA ALA A 853 10.45 -5.05 24.73
C ALA A 853 11.75 -5.80 25.07
N THR A 854 12.89 -5.18 24.73
CA THR A 854 14.22 -5.72 25.04
C THR A 854 14.59 -5.62 26.52
N THR A 855 14.05 -4.62 27.22
CA THR A 855 14.17 -4.42 28.67
C THR A 855 12.83 -3.94 29.24
N ASN A 856 12.68 -3.98 30.57
CA ASN A 856 11.52 -3.41 31.24
C ASN A 856 11.64 -1.87 31.25
N ILE A 857 11.08 -1.20 30.24
CA ILE A 857 11.12 0.27 30.12
C ILE A 857 10.27 0.89 31.24
N ILE A 858 9.06 0.37 31.41
CA ILE A 858 8.12 0.72 32.49
C ILE A 858 7.92 -0.46 33.44
N ASN A 859 7.39 -0.19 34.63
CA ASN A 859 7.00 -1.27 35.56
C ASN A 859 5.76 -2.06 35.11
N GLY A 860 5.08 -1.61 34.05
CA GLY A 860 3.90 -2.21 33.44
C GLY A 860 2.57 -1.92 34.17
N THR A 861 2.56 -0.96 35.08
CA THR A 861 1.36 -0.45 35.75
C THR A 861 0.96 0.91 35.18
N LEU A 862 -0.33 1.10 34.92
CA LEU A 862 -0.89 2.36 34.43
C LEU A 862 -1.73 3.01 35.53
N TYR A 863 -1.51 4.31 35.76
CA TYR A 863 -2.18 5.07 36.83
C TYR A 863 -3.05 6.18 36.25
N PHE A 864 -4.35 6.09 36.46
CA PHE A 864 -5.35 7.05 35.99
C PHE A 864 -5.82 7.92 37.14
N TRP A 865 -5.69 9.23 37.01
CA TRP A 865 -6.21 10.15 38.01
C TRP A 865 -7.74 10.18 37.96
N ASP A 866 -8.39 9.97 39.10
CA ASP A 866 -9.83 10.13 39.28
C ASP A 866 -10.08 11.16 40.39
N HIS A 867 -10.71 12.28 40.02
CA HIS A 867 -11.10 13.34 40.94
C HIS A 867 -12.57 13.10 41.30
N PHE A 868 -12.88 12.83 42.57
CA PHE A 868 -14.20 12.36 42.98
C PHE A 868 -15.14 13.45 43.47
N ALA A 869 -14.59 14.56 43.99
CA ALA A 869 -15.34 15.68 44.51
C ALA A 869 -14.40 16.86 44.85
N GLY A 870 -14.99 18.03 45.09
CA GLY A 870 -14.28 19.22 45.58
C GLY A 870 -14.80 20.49 44.93
N ASP A 871 -14.76 21.61 45.66
CA ASP A 871 -15.25 22.92 45.22
C ASP A 871 -14.17 24.03 45.41
N THR A 872 -12.90 23.63 45.32
CA THR A 872 -11.74 24.43 45.73
C THR A 872 -10.57 24.25 44.76
N HIS A 873 -9.71 25.26 44.68
CA HIS A 873 -8.42 25.16 43.97
C HIS A 873 -7.25 24.80 44.91
N VAL A 874 -7.51 24.65 46.21
CA VAL A 874 -6.50 24.34 47.21
C VAL A 874 -6.18 22.84 47.19
N LEU A 875 -4.93 22.50 46.84
CA LEU A 875 -4.46 21.11 46.70
C LEU A 875 -4.84 20.21 47.89
N ARG A 876 -4.62 20.68 49.12
CA ARG A 876 -4.88 19.91 50.37
C ARG A 876 -6.35 19.54 50.58
N GLU A 877 -7.26 20.15 49.83
CA GLU A 877 -8.69 19.91 49.94
C GLU A 877 -9.24 19.04 48.80
N TYR A 878 -8.43 18.73 47.78
CA TYR A 878 -8.84 17.88 46.66
C TYR A 878 -9.20 16.48 47.12
N GLN A 879 -10.27 15.92 46.54
CA GLN A 879 -10.73 14.57 46.84
C GLN A 879 -10.58 13.74 45.58
N GLY A 880 -9.55 12.91 45.52
CA GLY A 880 -9.19 12.14 44.34
C GLY A 880 -8.05 11.17 44.62
N GLY A 881 -7.72 10.34 43.65
CA GLY A 881 -6.60 9.41 43.75
C GLY A 881 -6.31 8.72 42.43
N TYR A 882 -5.36 7.78 42.44
CA TYR A 882 -5.00 7.03 41.24
C TYR A 882 -5.71 5.68 41.18
N ALA A 883 -6.51 5.49 40.14
CA ALA A 883 -7.05 4.20 39.76
C ALA A 883 -5.94 3.46 39.00
N THR A 884 -5.77 2.18 39.31
CA THR A 884 -4.58 1.44 38.86
C THR A 884 -4.99 0.31 37.93
N TYR A 885 -4.29 0.16 36.82
CA TYR A 885 -4.46 -0.92 35.84
C TYR A 885 -3.16 -1.69 35.61
N SER A 886 -3.29 -2.97 35.37
CA SER A 886 -2.22 -3.92 35.01
C SER A 886 -2.81 -5.00 34.11
N LEU A 887 -1.99 -5.89 33.55
CA LEU A 887 -2.42 -6.99 32.70
C LEU A 887 -3.45 -7.92 33.37
N ILE A 888 -3.54 -7.94 34.70
CA ILE A 888 -4.55 -8.74 35.42
C ILE A 888 -5.89 -8.00 35.61
N GLY A 889 -5.90 -6.67 35.54
CA GLY A 889 -7.10 -5.83 35.61
C GLY A 889 -6.93 -4.56 36.44
N GLY A 890 -8.05 -3.86 36.63
CA GLY A 890 -8.11 -2.58 37.33
C GLY A 890 -8.62 -2.63 38.77
N ILE A 891 -8.25 -1.61 39.55
CA ILE A 891 -8.80 -1.28 40.88
C ILE A 891 -9.18 0.21 40.97
N LYS A 892 -10.11 0.52 41.88
CA LYS A 892 -10.59 1.89 42.13
C LYS A 892 -9.53 2.76 42.79
N ALA A 893 -9.58 4.05 42.48
CA ALA A 893 -8.84 5.08 43.20
C ALA A 893 -9.41 5.30 44.61
N VAL A 894 -8.58 5.75 45.55
CA VAL A 894 -9.01 6.16 46.90
C VAL A 894 -8.29 7.43 47.34
N SER A 895 -9.03 8.36 47.95
CA SER A 895 -8.52 9.64 48.44
C SER A 895 -7.77 9.48 49.75
N THR A 896 -6.50 9.09 49.65
CA THR A 896 -5.67 8.73 50.81
C THR A 896 -4.33 9.46 50.90
N ASP A 897 -3.91 10.14 49.83
CA ASP A 897 -2.65 10.90 49.81
C ASP A 897 -2.69 12.10 50.79
N THR A 898 -1.66 12.18 51.64
CA THR A 898 -1.50 13.23 52.66
C THR A 898 -1.33 14.65 52.12
N ARG A 899 -0.96 14.80 50.84
CA ARG A 899 -0.86 16.09 50.13
C ARG A 899 -2.23 16.70 49.83
N ILE A 900 -3.26 15.85 49.71
CA ILE A 900 -4.64 16.20 49.39
C ILE A 900 -5.56 15.86 50.57
N ASN A 901 -6.88 15.90 50.36
CA ASN A 901 -7.84 15.51 51.38
C ASN A 901 -7.87 13.97 51.48
N ALA A 902 -7.05 13.43 52.39
CA ALA A 902 -7.00 12.01 52.73
C ALA A 902 -8.25 11.53 53.52
N SER A 903 -9.44 11.78 52.95
CA SER A 903 -10.75 11.50 53.53
C SER A 903 -11.13 10.02 53.54
N GLY A 904 -10.38 9.18 52.82
CA GLY A 904 -10.69 7.77 52.62
C GLY A 904 -11.77 7.51 51.58
N GLN A 905 -12.33 8.55 50.94
CA GLN A 905 -13.38 8.34 49.92
C GLN A 905 -12.87 7.52 48.73
N VAL A 906 -13.71 6.61 48.26
CA VAL A 906 -13.41 5.69 47.16
C VAL A 906 -14.04 6.20 45.88
N GLY A 907 -13.27 6.21 44.79
CA GLY A 907 -13.74 6.53 43.45
C GLY A 907 -14.78 5.54 42.93
N THR A 908 -15.46 5.92 41.85
CA THR A 908 -16.52 5.09 41.27
C THR A 908 -16.08 4.33 40.01
N LYS A 909 -14.96 4.76 39.39
CA LYS A 909 -14.46 4.23 38.12
C LYS A 909 -13.35 3.18 38.35
N VAL A 910 -13.30 2.15 37.50
CA VAL A 910 -12.26 1.09 37.51
C VAL A 910 -11.69 0.97 36.09
N PRO A 911 -10.37 1.17 35.90
CA PRO A 911 -9.82 1.21 34.55
C PRO A 911 -10.00 -0.16 33.89
N GLN A 912 -10.35 -0.11 32.61
CA GLN A 912 -10.59 -1.28 31.77
C GLN A 912 -9.47 -1.42 30.74
N GLN A 913 -9.55 -2.45 29.90
CA GLN A 913 -8.50 -2.78 28.92
C GLN A 913 -8.27 -1.71 27.87
N TYR A 914 -9.32 -1.01 27.43
CA TYR A 914 -9.17 -0.03 26.36
C TYR A 914 -9.07 1.38 26.93
N ILE A 915 -8.03 2.10 26.47
CA ILE A 915 -7.76 3.49 26.84
C ILE A 915 -8.46 4.37 25.81
N PRO A 916 -9.41 5.24 26.22
CA PRO A 916 -10.11 6.14 25.32
C PRO A 916 -9.19 7.07 24.53
N VAL A 917 -9.74 7.64 23.45
CA VAL A 917 -9.07 8.71 22.68
C VAL A 917 -8.69 9.83 23.64
N SER A 918 -7.51 10.42 23.47
CA SER A 918 -7.03 11.56 24.26
C SER A 918 -6.88 11.33 25.78
N GLN A 919 -7.13 10.13 26.33
CA GLN A 919 -7.02 9.89 27.78
C GLN A 919 -5.56 9.88 28.25
N GLY A 920 -5.25 10.72 29.24
CA GLY A 920 -3.94 10.76 29.91
C GLY A 920 -3.83 9.80 31.10
N PHE A 921 -2.64 9.24 31.32
CA PHE A 921 -2.29 8.35 32.43
C PHE A 921 -0.79 8.40 32.75
N PHE A 922 -0.44 8.04 33.97
CA PHE A 922 0.94 7.97 34.42
C PHE A 922 1.54 6.59 34.22
N VAL A 923 2.82 6.57 33.85
CA VAL A 923 3.70 5.40 33.90
C VAL A 923 4.97 5.73 34.69
N THR A 924 5.54 4.70 35.32
CA THR A 924 6.80 4.80 36.06
C THR A 924 7.87 3.96 35.37
N ALA A 925 9.03 4.55 35.17
CA ALA A 925 10.19 3.89 34.58
C ALA A 925 10.73 2.82 35.51
N ASP A 926 11.05 1.65 34.95
CA ASP A 926 11.85 0.65 35.66
C ASP A 926 13.33 0.84 35.29
N GLU A 927 13.77 0.27 34.16
CA GLU A 927 15.11 0.53 33.62
C GLU A 927 15.19 1.81 32.77
N GLY A 928 14.03 2.36 32.37
CA GLY A 928 13.94 3.47 31.43
C GLY A 928 14.21 3.05 29.97
N GLY A 929 14.13 4.00 29.04
CA GLY A 929 14.24 3.77 27.61
C GLY A 929 13.25 4.62 26.80
N SER A 930 12.83 4.11 25.65
CA SER A 930 11.83 4.75 24.79
C SER A 930 10.48 4.07 24.95
N VAL A 931 9.57 4.70 25.69
CA VAL A 931 8.17 4.26 25.77
C VAL A 931 7.54 4.47 24.40
N THR A 932 6.92 3.44 23.84
CA THR A 932 6.47 3.42 22.44
C THR A 932 4.97 3.13 22.36
N PHE A 933 4.24 4.04 21.72
CA PHE A 933 2.92 3.79 21.15
C PHE A 933 3.09 3.28 19.72
N LYS A 934 2.28 2.29 19.32
CA LYS A 934 2.32 1.69 17.98
C LYS A 934 0.94 1.66 17.36
N ASN A 935 0.88 1.68 16.03
CA ASN A 935 -0.38 1.48 15.31
C ASN A 935 -1.04 0.12 15.62
N SER A 936 -0.25 -0.92 15.89
CA SER A 936 -0.74 -2.25 16.29
C SER A 936 -1.52 -2.26 17.61
N GLN A 937 -1.46 -1.18 18.40
CA GLN A 937 -2.20 -1.04 19.67
C GLN A 937 -3.60 -0.45 19.45
N ARG A 938 -3.90 0.09 18.26
CA ARG A 938 -5.16 0.78 17.98
C ARG A 938 -6.32 -0.21 17.84
N ILE A 939 -7.47 0.18 18.35
CA ILE A 939 -8.71 -0.60 18.21
C ILE A 939 -9.93 0.32 18.26
N PHE A 940 -10.98 -0.04 17.53
CA PHE A 940 -12.26 0.64 17.65
C PHE A 940 -13.00 0.20 18.93
N LYS A 941 -13.07 1.12 19.91
CA LYS A 941 -13.88 0.93 21.13
C LYS A 941 -14.47 2.25 21.58
N THR A 942 -15.80 2.33 21.59
CA THR A 942 -16.55 3.45 22.18
C THR A 942 -16.41 3.44 23.70
N GLU A 943 -16.56 4.61 24.32
CA GLU A 943 -16.40 4.75 25.77
C GLU A 943 -17.65 4.25 26.50
N ALA A 944 -17.47 3.23 27.34
CA ALA A 944 -18.51 2.54 28.10
C ALA A 944 -17.95 2.02 29.43
N VAL A 945 -18.83 1.66 30.39
CA VAL A 945 -18.39 1.13 31.70
C VAL A 945 -17.50 -0.12 31.56
N ASP A 946 -17.74 -0.92 30.53
CA ASP A 946 -16.97 -2.11 30.15
C ASP A 946 -17.10 -2.24 28.61
N PRO A 947 -16.01 -2.29 27.81
CA PRO A 947 -14.60 -2.48 28.20
C PRO A 947 -13.68 -1.23 28.10
N SER A 948 -14.22 -0.02 27.93
CA SER A 948 -13.43 1.21 27.69
C SER A 948 -13.89 2.37 28.58
N GLN A 949 -13.34 2.46 29.79
CA GLN A 949 -13.76 3.46 30.78
C GLN A 949 -12.67 4.53 30.99
N PHE A 950 -13.11 5.73 31.42
CA PHE A 950 -12.41 6.94 31.91
C PHE A 950 -12.69 8.19 31.05
N LEU A 951 -12.73 9.34 31.74
CA LEU A 951 -13.45 10.60 31.43
C LEU A 951 -14.99 10.49 31.26
N LYS A 952 -15.52 9.53 30.50
CA LYS A 952 -16.98 9.34 30.34
C LYS A 952 -17.61 8.44 31.41
N GLY A 953 -18.74 8.88 31.93
CA GLY A 953 -19.53 8.14 32.92
C GLY A 953 -21.02 8.49 32.82
N LYS A 954 -21.62 8.34 31.64
CA LYS A 954 -23.06 8.52 31.49
C LYS A 954 -23.80 7.44 32.32
N LYS A 955 -24.64 7.87 33.26
CA LYS A 955 -25.61 6.98 33.93
C LYS A 955 -26.72 6.61 32.97
N ASP A 956 -26.52 5.60 32.13
CA ASP A 956 -27.67 4.88 31.59
C ASP A 956 -28.20 3.95 32.70
N LYS A 957 -29.46 4.17 33.08
CA LYS A 957 -30.21 3.42 34.11
C LYS A 957 -30.62 2.01 33.65
N THR A 958 -30.11 1.53 32.53
CA THR A 958 -30.35 0.17 32.05
C THR A 958 -29.20 -0.71 32.51
N SER A 959 -29.48 -1.71 33.35
CA SER A 959 -28.58 -2.83 33.62
C SER A 959 -28.29 -3.58 32.32
N THR A 960 -27.39 -3.07 31.49
CA THR A 960 -26.79 -3.83 30.40
C THR A 960 -25.86 -4.85 31.04
N THR A 961 -26.17 -6.13 30.81
CA THR A 961 -25.28 -7.28 31.06
C THR A 961 -23.85 -6.92 30.67
N LYS A 962 -22.86 -7.21 31.54
CA LYS A 962 -21.42 -7.20 31.18
C LYS A 962 -21.30 -7.90 29.83
N ASN A 963 -21.03 -7.17 28.75
CA ASN A 963 -20.75 -7.78 27.46
C ASN A 963 -19.43 -8.52 27.64
N ASN A 964 -19.44 -9.85 27.45
CA ASN A 964 -18.33 -10.76 27.69
C ASN A 964 -16.97 -10.11 27.41
N SER A 965 -16.28 -9.61 28.45
CA SER A 965 -14.84 -9.52 28.35
C SER A 965 -14.37 -10.96 28.12
N ASN A 966 -13.57 -11.19 27.09
CA ASN A 966 -13.02 -12.52 26.80
C ASN A 966 -12.04 -12.99 27.90
N ASP A 967 -11.91 -12.21 28.97
CA ASP A 967 -11.08 -12.51 30.12
C ASP A 967 -11.78 -13.50 31.06
N ASN A 968 -11.46 -14.78 30.86
CA ASN A 968 -11.93 -15.88 31.69
C ASN A 968 -11.06 -16.10 32.95
N ARG A 969 -10.08 -15.22 33.22
CA ARG A 969 -9.18 -15.38 34.37
C ARG A 969 -9.92 -15.18 35.68
N GLN A 970 -9.49 -15.93 36.68
CA GLN A 970 -10.05 -15.89 38.02
C GLN A 970 -9.54 -14.65 38.74
N LYS A 971 -10.43 -13.84 39.34
CA LYS A 971 -10.05 -12.62 40.06
C LYS A 971 -10.78 -12.50 41.39
N ILE A 972 -10.07 -12.02 42.40
CA ILE A 972 -10.59 -11.76 43.75
C ILE A 972 -10.22 -10.33 44.11
N ARG A 973 -11.23 -9.49 44.32
CA ARG A 973 -11.04 -8.17 44.90
C ARG A 973 -11.38 -8.19 46.39
N LEU A 974 -10.46 -7.71 47.21
CA LEU A 974 -10.65 -7.54 48.65
C LEU A 974 -10.73 -6.07 48.99
N ILE A 975 -11.42 -5.74 50.08
CA ILE A 975 -11.43 -4.39 50.62
C ILE A 975 -11.23 -4.40 52.14
N LEU A 976 -10.40 -3.46 52.61
CA LEU A 976 -10.27 -3.12 54.03
C LEU A 976 -11.15 -1.92 54.34
N ASP A 977 -11.92 -2.01 55.43
CA ASP A 977 -12.47 -0.85 56.14
C ASP A 977 -11.69 -0.70 57.45
N SER A 978 -10.92 0.37 57.59
CA SER A 978 -10.01 0.57 58.73
C SER A 978 -10.65 1.42 59.85
N PRO A 979 -10.13 1.36 61.09
CA PRO A 979 -10.69 2.09 62.23
C PRO A 979 -10.71 3.62 62.07
N LYS A 980 -9.76 4.20 61.31
CA LYS A 980 -9.69 5.65 61.05
C LYS A 980 -10.53 6.06 59.82
N GLY A 981 -11.15 5.11 59.13
CA GLY A 981 -12.01 5.36 57.96
C GLY A 981 -11.29 5.29 56.62
N TYR A 982 -10.06 4.76 56.55
CA TYR A 982 -9.40 4.46 55.28
C TYR A 982 -10.00 3.20 54.65
N HIS A 983 -10.13 3.23 53.33
CA HIS A 983 -10.58 2.12 52.52
C HIS A 983 -9.49 1.74 51.52
N ARG A 984 -9.24 0.45 51.31
CA ARG A 984 -8.29 -0.01 50.28
C ARG A 984 -8.81 -1.22 49.58
N GLN A 985 -8.91 -1.13 48.26
CA GLN A 985 -9.18 -2.28 47.40
C GLN A 985 -7.87 -2.93 46.96
N LEU A 986 -7.82 -4.27 47.02
CA LEU A 986 -6.76 -5.08 46.42
C LEU A 986 -7.34 -5.97 45.34
N LEU A 987 -6.55 -6.29 44.33
CA LEU A 987 -6.87 -7.31 43.33
C LEU A 987 -5.82 -8.41 43.39
N VAL A 988 -6.26 -9.67 43.35
CA VAL A 988 -5.41 -10.79 42.95
C VAL A 988 -6.09 -11.59 41.84
N GLY A 989 -5.33 -11.99 40.83
CA GLY A 989 -5.85 -12.82 39.75
C GLY A 989 -4.91 -13.93 39.30
N VAL A 990 -5.46 -14.86 38.51
CA VAL A 990 -4.73 -16.02 37.99
C VAL A 990 -4.35 -15.81 36.53
N ASP A 991 -3.05 -15.91 36.23
CA ASP A 991 -2.53 -15.92 34.86
C ASP A 991 -1.46 -17.00 34.73
N SER A 992 -1.44 -17.73 33.62
CA SER A 992 -0.45 -18.79 33.37
C SER A 992 0.98 -18.25 33.23
N SER A 993 1.13 -16.97 32.92
CA SER A 993 2.42 -16.30 32.74
C SER A 993 2.96 -15.71 34.05
N ALA A 994 2.17 -15.73 35.13
CA ALA A 994 2.54 -15.17 36.43
C ALA A 994 3.15 -16.21 37.37
N THR A 995 3.92 -15.74 38.34
CA THR A 995 4.61 -16.50 39.37
C THR A 995 4.11 -16.11 40.77
N ASN A 996 4.79 -16.55 41.83
CA ASN A 996 4.57 -16.02 43.19
C ASN A 996 5.61 -14.94 43.54
N GLY A 997 6.49 -14.60 42.58
CA GLY A 997 7.47 -13.53 42.68
C GLY A 997 6.88 -12.20 42.23
N ILE A 998 7.74 -11.26 41.81
CA ILE A 998 7.32 -9.99 41.21
C ILE A 998 7.36 -10.18 39.70
N ASP A 999 6.21 -10.02 39.05
CA ASP A 999 6.03 -10.12 37.61
C ASP A 999 5.64 -8.74 37.06
N LYS A 1000 6.52 -8.11 36.26
CA LYS A 1000 6.26 -6.79 35.67
C LYS A 1000 5.05 -6.84 34.74
N GLY A 1001 4.27 -5.77 34.72
CA GLY A 1001 3.00 -5.72 33.98
C GLY A 1001 1.83 -6.42 34.66
N TYR A 1002 2.07 -7.36 35.56
CA TYR A 1002 1.02 -8.10 36.25
C TYR A 1002 0.82 -7.64 37.70
N ASP A 1003 1.91 -7.38 38.42
CA ASP A 1003 1.87 -6.88 39.79
C ASP A 1003 1.98 -5.34 39.82
N ALA A 1004 1.02 -4.69 40.48
CA ALA A 1004 1.00 -3.23 40.60
C ALA A 1004 1.51 -2.77 41.97
N PRO A 1005 2.61 -2.00 42.03
CA PRO A 1005 3.19 -1.58 43.31
C PRO A 1005 2.28 -0.58 44.02
N LEU A 1006 2.29 -0.62 45.35
CA LEU A 1006 1.65 0.39 46.19
C LEU A 1006 2.51 1.67 46.14
N ILE A 1007 1.98 2.71 45.50
CA ILE A 1007 2.65 4.02 45.32
C ILE A 1007 2.27 5.06 46.40
N GLU A 1008 1.34 4.72 47.27
CA GLU A 1008 0.83 5.62 48.32
C GLU A 1008 1.39 5.22 49.69
N ASN A 1009 1.73 6.18 50.54
CA ASN A 1009 2.21 5.94 51.91
C ASN A 1009 1.16 6.37 52.95
N ASN A 1010 0.10 5.58 53.06
CA ASN A 1010 -1.00 5.87 53.97
C ASN A 1010 -0.68 5.54 55.43
N VAL A 1011 -1.37 6.22 56.35
CA VAL A 1011 -1.26 5.95 57.78
C VAL A 1011 -2.02 4.69 58.20
N GLU A 1012 -3.08 4.31 57.49
CA GLU A 1012 -3.74 3.01 57.57
C GLU A 1012 -3.90 2.43 56.17
N ASP A 1013 -3.59 1.14 55.97
CA ASP A 1013 -3.62 0.53 54.64
C ASP A 1013 -3.70 -1.01 54.68
N LEU A 1014 -4.05 -1.61 53.54
CA LEU A 1014 -4.00 -3.05 53.24
C LEU A 1014 -3.14 -3.27 51.99
N PHE A 1015 -2.26 -4.26 51.97
CA PHE A 1015 -1.46 -4.55 50.76
C PHE A 1015 -1.05 -6.02 50.70
N TRP A 1016 -0.79 -6.50 49.48
CA TRP A 1016 -0.07 -7.74 49.27
C TRP A 1016 1.39 -7.53 49.64
N ILE A 1017 1.99 -8.49 50.35
CA ILE A 1017 3.41 -8.45 50.72
C ILE A 1017 4.14 -9.69 50.23
N PHE A 1018 5.08 -9.50 49.33
CA PHE A 1018 5.97 -10.53 48.81
C PHE A 1018 7.26 -9.89 48.34
N ASN A 1019 8.36 -10.66 48.38
CA ASN A 1019 9.71 -10.18 48.03
C ASN A 1019 10.11 -8.86 48.75
N ASN A 1020 9.63 -8.65 49.98
CA ASN A 1020 9.84 -7.43 50.79
C ASN A 1020 9.33 -6.13 50.14
N LYS A 1021 8.35 -6.20 49.24
CA LYS A 1021 7.68 -5.05 48.62
C LYS A 1021 6.16 -5.15 48.79
N ASN A 1022 5.49 -4.01 48.66
CA ASN A 1022 4.06 -3.86 48.87
C ASN A 1022 3.34 -3.60 47.54
N PHE A 1023 2.23 -4.30 47.32
CA PHE A 1023 1.48 -4.24 46.05
C PHE A 1023 -0.02 -4.09 46.30
N VAL A 1024 -0.69 -3.41 45.36
CA VAL A 1024 -2.15 -3.27 45.33
C VAL A 1024 -2.81 -4.28 44.39
N ILE A 1025 -2.07 -4.76 43.40
CA ILE A 1025 -2.48 -5.83 42.49
C ILE A 1025 -1.41 -6.91 42.50
N GLN A 1026 -1.83 -8.17 42.59
CA GLN A 1026 -0.97 -9.34 42.48
C GLN A 1026 -1.48 -10.29 41.39
N ALA A 1027 -0.60 -10.89 40.61
CA ALA A 1027 -0.93 -12.06 39.79
C ALA A 1027 -0.25 -13.31 40.34
N VAL A 1028 -0.90 -14.46 40.15
CA VAL A 1028 -0.35 -15.77 40.52
C VAL A 1028 -0.69 -16.82 39.48
N SER A 1029 0.08 -17.90 39.43
CA SER A 1029 -0.17 -18.99 38.48
C SER A 1029 -1.46 -19.78 38.73
N ASN A 1030 -2.01 -19.77 39.95
CA ASN A 1030 -3.20 -20.53 40.33
C ASN A 1030 -3.76 -20.15 41.71
N PHE A 1031 -4.99 -20.60 41.99
CA PHE A 1031 -5.61 -20.56 43.31
C PHE A 1031 -5.75 -21.98 43.92
N ASN A 1032 -4.75 -22.85 43.82
CA ASN A 1032 -4.83 -24.20 44.36
C ASN A 1032 -4.83 -24.22 45.91
N ASP A 1033 -5.12 -25.38 46.48
CA ASP A 1033 -5.22 -25.56 47.94
C ASP A 1033 -3.92 -25.26 48.71
N ASN A 1034 -2.77 -25.27 48.04
CA ASN A 1034 -1.46 -24.97 48.62
C ASN A 1034 -1.07 -23.50 48.52
N GLN A 1035 -1.80 -22.69 47.75
CA GLN A 1035 -1.53 -21.28 47.51
C GLN A 1035 -1.75 -20.46 48.80
N ILE A 1036 -0.78 -19.60 49.11
CA ILE A 1036 -0.77 -18.70 50.25
C ILE A 1036 -0.44 -17.31 49.72
N LEU A 1037 -1.28 -16.32 50.04
CA LEU A 1037 -1.10 -14.93 49.63
C LEU A 1037 -0.98 -14.05 50.88
N PRO A 1038 0.24 -13.63 51.27
CA PRO A 1038 0.43 -12.84 52.48
C PRO A 1038 -0.16 -11.42 52.37
N LEU A 1039 -0.73 -10.94 53.47
CA LEU A 1039 -1.31 -9.61 53.59
C LEU A 1039 -0.59 -8.80 54.68
N GLY A 1040 -0.29 -7.54 54.39
CA GLY A 1040 0.12 -6.54 55.36
C GLY A 1040 -1.02 -5.58 55.69
N ILE A 1041 -1.16 -5.24 56.98
CA ILE A 1041 -2.11 -4.21 57.44
C ILE A 1041 -1.37 -3.19 58.29
N LYS A 1042 -1.62 -1.90 58.05
CA LYS A 1042 -1.13 -0.79 58.87
C LYS A 1042 -2.30 -0.14 59.59
N ILE A 1043 -2.18 0.09 60.89
CA ILE A 1043 -3.22 0.70 61.74
C ILE A 1043 -2.61 1.84 62.56
N ASN A 1044 -3.26 3.00 62.54
CA ASN A 1044 -2.83 4.22 63.23
C ASN A 1044 -3.81 4.63 64.34
N GLN A 1045 -5.04 4.15 64.27
CA GLN A 1045 -6.07 4.29 65.30
C GLN A 1045 -6.50 2.90 65.77
N GLU A 1046 -6.33 2.63 67.07
CA GLU A 1046 -6.88 1.40 67.66
C GLU A 1046 -8.39 1.33 67.44
N GLY A 1047 -8.88 0.20 66.94
CA GLY A 1047 -10.31 -0.02 66.70
C GLY A 1047 -10.59 -1.23 65.82
N LEU A 1048 -11.83 -1.31 65.32
CA LEU A 1048 -12.32 -2.39 64.48
C LEU A 1048 -11.84 -2.22 63.03
N ALA A 1049 -11.14 -3.23 62.51
CA ALA A 1049 -10.77 -3.36 61.10
C ALA A 1049 -11.59 -4.50 60.47
N SER A 1050 -12.10 -4.29 59.27
CA SER A 1050 -12.94 -5.26 58.55
C SER A 1050 -12.33 -5.59 57.19
N ILE A 1051 -12.06 -6.88 56.93
CA ILE A 1051 -11.64 -7.38 55.61
C ILE A 1051 -12.81 -8.15 54.99
N LYS A 1052 -13.17 -7.81 53.75
CA LYS A 1052 -14.23 -8.50 53.01
C LYS A 1052 -13.88 -8.66 51.53
N ILE A 1053 -14.59 -9.58 50.87
CA ILE A 1053 -14.59 -9.66 49.41
C ILE A 1053 -15.46 -8.52 48.88
N ASP A 1054 -14.89 -7.73 47.96
CA ASP A 1054 -15.61 -6.68 47.25
C ASP A 1054 -16.24 -7.23 45.96
N GLU A 1055 -15.46 -7.98 45.17
CA GLU A 1055 -15.93 -8.61 43.93
C GLU A 1055 -15.19 -9.93 43.65
N LEU A 1056 -15.87 -10.86 42.99
CA LEU A 1056 -15.29 -12.09 42.44
C LEU A 1056 -15.61 -12.18 40.95
N GLU A 1057 -14.62 -12.49 40.13
CA GLU A 1057 -14.79 -12.72 38.69
C GLU A 1057 -14.26 -14.11 38.32
N ASN A 1058 -15.05 -14.89 37.57
CA ASN A 1058 -14.71 -16.24 37.13
C ASN A 1058 -14.28 -17.23 38.25
N ILE A 1059 -14.72 -16.97 39.48
CA ILE A 1059 -14.48 -17.85 40.64
C ILE A 1059 -15.66 -18.82 40.77
N HIS A 1060 -15.37 -20.12 40.65
CA HIS A 1060 -16.40 -21.14 40.83
C HIS A 1060 -17.00 -21.12 42.24
N ASN A 1061 -18.30 -21.36 42.37
CA ASN A 1061 -19.03 -21.22 43.64
C ASN A 1061 -18.49 -22.13 44.76
N ASN A 1062 -17.99 -23.32 44.42
CA ASN A 1062 -17.41 -24.26 45.40
C ASN A 1062 -16.03 -23.84 45.93
N LYS A 1063 -15.33 -22.92 45.26
CA LYS A 1063 -13.99 -22.47 45.64
C LYS A 1063 -14.07 -21.77 46.99
N LYS A 1064 -13.30 -22.27 47.96
CA LYS A 1064 -13.22 -21.68 49.30
C LYS A 1064 -12.13 -20.62 49.31
N ILE A 1065 -12.40 -19.50 49.97
CA ILE A 1065 -11.45 -18.39 50.13
C ILE A 1065 -11.43 -18.08 51.62
N TYR A 1066 -10.30 -18.36 52.26
CA TYR A 1066 -10.13 -18.16 53.69
C TYR A 1066 -9.14 -17.03 53.96
N LEU A 1067 -9.48 -16.15 54.90
CA LEU A 1067 -8.49 -15.35 55.60
C LEU A 1067 -7.95 -16.18 56.77
N HIS A 1068 -6.64 -16.38 56.82
CA HIS A 1068 -5.97 -17.03 57.94
C HIS A 1068 -5.32 -15.96 58.83
N ASP A 1069 -5.83 -15.81 60.05
CA ASP A 1069 -5.20 -15.03 61.11
C ASP A 1069 -4.25 -15.95 61.89
N LYS A 1070 -2.95 -15.80 61.64
CA LYS A 1070 -1.90 -16.65 62.23
C LYS A 1070 -1.70 -16.42 63.72
N GLU A 1071 -2.00 -15.22 64.22
CA GLU A 1071 -1.88 -14.93 65.64
C GLU A 1071 -2.98 -15.65 66.43
N LEU A 1072 -4.19 -15.70 65.87
CA LEU A 1072 -5.34 -16.40 66.47
C LEU A 1072 -5.46 -17.86 66.04
N SER A 1073 -4.72 -18.28 65.00
CA SER A 1073 -4.85 -19.59 64.35
C SER A 1073 -6.27 -19.87 63.84
N ILE A 1074 -6.92 -18.86 63.25
CA ILE A 1074 -8.31 -18.92 62.75
C ILE A 1074 -8.32 -18.86 61.22
N TYR A 1075 -9.09 -19.76 60.60
CA TYR A 1075 -9.42 -19.72 59.17
C TYR A 1075 -10.87 -19.22 58.99
N HIS A 1076 -11.02 -17.99 58.55
CA HIS A 1076 -12.32 -17.35 58.32
C HIS A 1076 -12.71 -17.41 56.85
N ASN A 1077 -13.90 -17.93 56.53
CA ASN A 1077 -14.37 -18.03 55.14
C ASN A 1077 -14.98 -16.70 54.68
N LEU A 1078 -14.23 -15.95 53.87
CA LEU A 1078 -14.65 -14.63 53.40
C LEU A 1078 -15.86 -14.67 52.45
N LYS A 1079 -16.21 -15.83 51.87
CA LYS A 1079 -17.44 -15.96 51.06
C LYS A 1079 -18.71 -16.05 51.91
N LYS A 1080 -18.61 -16.28 53.22
CA LYS A 1080 -19.78 -16.32 54.12
C LYS A 1080 -20.10 -14.95 54.69
N ASN A 1081 -19.09 -14.24 55.19
CA ASN A 1081 -19.20 -12.93 55.80
C ASN A 1081 -17.82 -12.25 55.88
N LYS A 1082 -17.82 -10.94 56.15
CA LYS A 1082 -16.61 -10.16 56.44
C LYS A 1082 -15.87 -10.70 57.67
N TYR A 1083 -14.56 -10.52 57.71
CA TYR A 1083 -13.73 -10.77 58.87
C TYR A 1083 -13.53 -9.46 59.63
N ASP A 1084 -14.14 -9.36 60.80
CA ASP A 1084 -13.98 -8.23 61.71
C ASP A 1084 -12.92 -8.56 62.76
N VAL A 1085 -11.98 -7.65 63.01
CA VAL A 1085 -10.93 -7.82 64.02
C VAL A 1085 -10.56 -6.49 64.64
N HIS A 1086 -10.49 -6.45 65.97
CA HIS A 1086 -9.98 -5.26 66.67
C HIS A 1086 -8.45 -5.26 66.66
N LEU A 1087 -7.86 -4.19 66.11
CA LEU A 1087 -6.42 -4.04 65.96
C LEU A 1087 -5.93 -2.85 66.78
N ALA A 1088 -4.83 -3.06 67.52
CA ALA A 1088 -4.08 -1.98 68.13
C ALA A 1088 -3.26 -1.22 67.06
N VAL A 1089 -2.82 0.00 67.39
CA VAL A 1089 -1.89 0.76 66.54
C VAL A 1089 -0.62 -0.06 66.28
N GLY A 1090 -0.24 -0.20 65.02
CA GLY A 1090 0.93 -0.97 64.60
C GLY A 1090 0.84 -1.49 63.17
N GLU A 1091 1.88 -2.23 62.77
CA GLU A 1091 1.99 -2.90 61.47
C GLU A 1091 1.91 -4.43 61.67
N TYR A 1092 1.00 -5.06 60.92
CA TYR A 1092 0.70 -6.49 60.98
C TYR A 1092 1.16 -7.18 59.68
N LEU A 1093 2.46 -7.17 59.43
CA LEU A 1093 3.05 -7.64 58.16
C LEU A 1093 3.07 -9.17 58.01
N ASN A 1094 2.95 -9.91 59.11
CA ASN A 1094 3.10 -11.37 59.15
C ASN A 1094 1.91 -12.06 59.81
N ARG A 1095 0.78 -11.38 60.03
CA ARG A 1095 -0.38 -11.93 60.74
C ARG A 1095 -1.42 -12.54 59.80
N PHE A 1096 -1.70 -11.88 58.68
CA PHE A 1096 -2.81 -12.21 57.81
C PHE A 1096 -2.33 -12.81 56.49
N GLU A 1097 -3.08 -13.76 55.95
CA GLU A 1097 -2.85 -14.33 54.62
C GLU A 1097 -4.16 -14.89 54.04
N ILE A 1098 -4.29 -14.90 52.71
CA ILE A 1098 -5.38 -15.59 52.02
C ILE A 1098 -4.92 -17.00 51.66
N THR A 1099 -5.80 -17.97 51.91
CA THR A 1099 -5.59 -19.40 51.62
C THR A 1099 -6.83 -20.02 50.99
N PHE A 1100 -6.65 -21.08 50.20
CA PHE A 1100 -7.75 -21.76 49.51
C PHE A 1100 -8.09 -23.12 50.12
N SER A 1101 -7.32 -23.55 51.11
CA SER A 1101 -7.62 -24.69 51.96
C SER A 1101 -7.21 -24.43 53.41
N LYS A 1102 -7.82 -25.18 54.34
CA LYS A 1102 -7.33 -25.28 55.71
C LYS A 1102 -6.17 -26.27 55.70
N LYS A 1103 -4.92 -25.81 55.51
CA LYS A 1103 -3.77 -26.72 55.47
C LYS A 1103 -3.69 -27.52 56.79
N SER A 1104 -3.56 -28.83 56.68
CA SER A 1104 -3.72 -29.82 57.73
C SER A 1104 -2.67 -29.72 58.85
N HIS A 1105 -3.04 -29.09 59.97
CA HIS A 1105 -2.74 -29.68 61.28
C HIS A 1105 -3.92 -30.58 61.65
N SER A 1106 -3.63 -31.87 61.78
CA SER A 1106 -4.49 -32.91 62.32
C SER A 1106 -5.41 -32.40 63.45
N LEU A 1107 -6.71 -32.71 63.33
CA LEU A 1107 -7.76 -32.57 64.36
C LEU A 1107 -8.12 -31.13 64.77
N SER A 1108 -8.81 -30.41 63.89
CA SER A 1108 -9.84 -29.47 64.34
C SER A 1108 -11.12 -29.77 63.56
N THR A 1109 -12.13 -30.26 64.27
CA THR A 1109 -13.47 -30.50 63.76
C THR A 1109 -14.06 -29.19 63.26
N ASP A 1110 -14.67 -29.21 62.08
CA ASP A 1110 -15.59 -28.16 61.64
C ASP A 1110 -16.74 -28.03 62.66
N GLU A 1111 -16.58 -27.15 63.65
CA GLU A 1111 -17.73 -26.53 64.27
C GLU A 1111 -18.21 -25.43 63.33
N ILE A 1112 -19.32 -25.71 62.66
CA ILE A 1112 -20.31 -24.68 62.33
C ILE A 1112 -20.75 -24.10 63.68
N SER A 1113 -19.98 -23.16 64.24
CA SER A 1113 -20.43 -22.43 65.41
C SER A 1113 -21.03 -21.11 64.92
N ASN A 1114 -22.35 -21.04 64.91
CA ASN A 1114 -23.11 -19.79 64.92
C ASN A 1114 -22.84 -18.96 66.21
N ASN A 1115 -21.68 -19.09 66.87
CA ASN A 1115 -21.30 -18.57 68.19
C ASN A 1115 -19.99 -17.75 68.14
N HIS A 1116 -19.93 -16.77 67.24
CA HIS A 1116 -18.75 -15.89 67.13
C HIS A 1116 -18.83 -14.79 68.19
N ILE A 1117 -18.23 -15.03 69.36
CA ILE A 1117 -17.95 -14.02 70.39
C ILE A 1117 -16.44 -13.92 70.57
N GLU A 1118 -15.89 -12.72 70.40
CA GLU A 1118 -14.47 -12.41 70.52
C GLU A 1118 -14.15 -11.72 71.85
N VAL A 1119 -12.94 -11.94 72.36
CA VAL A 1119 -12.49 -11.33 73.62
C VAL A 1119 -11.07 -10.83 73.45
N PHE A 1120 -10.85 -9.55 73.74
CA PHE A 1120 -9.53 -8.93 73.69
C PHE A 1120 -9.36 -7.88 74.79
N PHE A 1121 -8.14 -7.39 74.98
CA PHE A 1121 -7.82 -6.36 75.97
C PHE A 1121 -7.42 -5.07 75.25
N SER A 1122 -8.13 -3.97 75.53
CA SER A 1122 -7.75 -2.63 75.05
C SER A 1122 -6.78 -2.00 76.06
N ASN A 1123 -5.53 -1.80 75.63
CA ASN A 1123 -4.49 -1.20 76.46
C ASN A 1123 -4.81 0.25 76.82
N LYS A 1124 -5.40 1.01 75.88
CA LYS A 1124 -5.74 2.44 76.07
C LYS A 1124 -6.82 2.64 77.11
N GLU A 1125 -7.87 1.80 77.10
CA GLU A 1125 -8.97 1.90 78.06
C GLU A 1125 -8.74 1.06 79.34
N SER A 1126 -7.70 0.21 79.36
CA SER A 1126 -7.48 -0.81 80.39
C SER A 1126 -8.73 -1.69 80.60
N ASN A 1127 -9.42 -2.03 79.52
CA ASN A 1127 -10.66 -2.79 79.52
C ASN A 1127 -10.49 -4.14 78.79
N VAL A 1128 -11.09 -5.19 79.34
CA VAL A 1128 -11.37 -6.44 78.61
C VAL A 1128 -12.67 -6.23 77.85
N ILE A 1129 -12.64 -6.39 76.54
CA ILE A 1129 -13.75 -6.17 75.64
C ILE A 1129 -14.24 -7.52 75.13
N VAL A 1130 -15.54 -7.75 75.24
CA VAL A 1130 -16.26 -8.87 74.62
C VAL A 1130 -17.03 -8.31 73.44
N HIS A 1131 -16.72 -8.77 72.23
CA HIS A 1131 -17.39 -8.38 71.00
C HIS A 1131 -18.36 -9.50 70.58
N ASN A 1132 -19.62 -9.14 70.40
CA ASN A 1132 -20.75 -10.01 70.15
C ASN A 1132 -21.45 -9.64 68.83
N PRO A 1133 -20.76 -9.82 67.69
CA PRO A 1133 -21.21 -9.33 66.38
C PRO A 1133 -22.52 -9.94 65.89
N ASN A 1134 -22.96 -11.04 66.50
CA ASN A 1134 -24.23 -11.72 66.16
C ASN A 1134 -25.37 -11.37 67.14
N ALA A 1135 -25.19 -10.38 68.02
CA ALA A 1135 -26.17 -9.95 69.02
C ALA A 1135 -26.75 -11.11 69.85
N GLN A 1136 -25.91 -12.06 70.24
CA GLN A 1136 -26.33 -13.22 71.06
C GLN A 1136 -26.69 -12.79 72.46
N LEU A 1137 -27.69 -13.41 73.07
CA LEU A 1137 -27.95 -13.16 74.49
C LEU A 1137 -26.80 -13.72 75.33
N ILE A 1138 -26.03 -12.81 75.94
CA ILE A 1138 -24.98 -13.12 76.92
C ILE A 1138 -25.59 -13.07 78.31
N GLU A 1139 -25.79 -14.24 78.93
CA GLU A 1139 -26.39 -14.39 80.25
C GLU A 1139 -25.39 -14.02 81.36
N SER A 1140 -24.14 -14.47 81.24
CA SER A 1140 -23.10 -14.16 82.23
C SER A 1140 -21.68 -14.15 81.67
N VAL A 1141 -20.79 -13.38 82.31
CA VAL A 1141 -19.35 -13.38 82.02
C VAL A 1141 -18.59 -13.54 83.33
N GLU A 1142 -17.64 -14.46 83.36
CA GLU A 1142 -16.80 -14.81 84.50
C GLU A 1142 -15.33 -14.79 84.09
N MET A 1143 -14.51 -13.96 84.72
CA MET A 1143 -13.06 -13.99 84.51
C MET A 1143 -12.38 -14.76 85.62
N ILE A 1144 -11.48 -15.67 85.25
CA ILE A 1144 -10.64 -16.44 86.16
C ILE A 1144 -9.15 -16.27 85.82
N ASN A 1145 -8.27 -16.39 86.82
CA ASN A 1145 -6.84 -16.47 86.57
C ASN A 1145 -6.41 -17.90 86.17
N ILE A 1146 -5.13 -18.09 85.82
CA ILE A 1146 -4.61 -19.40 85.38
C ILE A 1146 -4.62 -20.48 86.47
N LEU A 1147 -4.77 -20.10 87.75
CA LEU A 1147 -4.94 -21.01 88.89
C LEU A 1147 -6.41 -21.40 89.10
N GLY A 1148 -7.32 -20.93 88.24
CA GLY A 1148 -8.75 -21.23 88.31
C GLY A 1148 -9.54 -20.36 89.31
N GLN A 1149 -8.90 -19.35 89.91
CA GLN A 1149 -9.58 -18.46 90.87
C GLN A 1149 -10.40 -17.41 90.11
N THR A 1150 -11.68 -17.29 90.48
CA THR A 1150 -12.59 -16.27 89.92
C THR A 1150 -12.21 -14.88 90.40
N LEU A 1151 -12.01 -13.97 89.46
CA LEU A 1151 -11.73 -12.55 89.68
C LEU A 1151 -13.02 -11.74 89.70
N PHE A 1152 -13.91 -12.00 88.75
CA PHE A 1152 -15.26 -11.44 88.74
C PHE A 1152 -16.21 -12.38 88.01
N LYS A 1153 -17.49 -12.28 88.37
CA LYS A 1153 -18.60 -12.93 87.67
C LYS A 1153 -19.80 -11.99 87.66
N PHE A 1154 -20.25 -11.63 86.47
CA PHE A 1154 -21.41 -10.76 86.28
C PHE A 1154 -22.50 -11.51 85.54
N LYS A 1155 -23.75 -11.37 85.99
CA LYS A 1155 -24.93 -11.64 85.16
C LYS A 1155 -25.22 -10.40 84.34
N ILE A 1156 -25.42 -10.55 83.05
CA ILE A 1156 -25.50 -9.44 82.09
C ILE A 1156 -26.87 -9.42 81.43
N ASN A 1157 -27.30 -10.56 80.86
CA ASN A 1157 -28.51 -10.69 80.05
C ASN A 1157 -28.61 -9.57 78.99
N SER A 1158 -27.56 -9.43 78.19
CA SER A 1158 -27.51 -8.41 77.13
C SER A 1158 -27.14 -9.04 75.79
N ASN A 1159 -27.65 -8.42 74.73
CA ASN A 1159 -27.35 -8.72 73.33
C ASN A 1159 -26.50 -7.60 72.71
N ASP A 1160 -25.92 -6.73 73.54
CA ASP A 1160 -25.08 -5.63 73.10
C ASP A 1160 -23.89 -6.15 72.27
N ASP A 1161 -23.56 -5.40 71.23
CA ASP A 1161 -22.45 -5.69 70.32
C ASP A 1161 -21.09 -5.65 71.05
N TYR A 1162 -20.95 -4.81 72.07
CA TYR A 1162 -19.74 -4.73 72.88
C TYR A 1162 -20.05 -4.66 74.37
N LEU A 1163 -19.39 -5.52 75.15
CA LEU A 1163 -19.33 -5.43 76.61
C LEU A 1163 -17.92 -5.07 77.03
N LYS A 1164 -17.78 -4.05 77.88
CA LYS A 1164 -16.48 -3.55 78.35
C LYS A 1164 -16.34 -3.78 79.86
N TYR A 1165 -15.25 -4.42 80.28
CA TYR A 1165 -14.94 -4.68 81.68
C TYR A 1165 -13.61 -4.06 82.08
N LYS A 1166 -13.64 -3.17 83.07
CA LYS A 1166 -12.43 -2.50 83.55
C LYS A 1166 -11.48 -3.48 84.23
N ALA A 1167 -10.28 -3.58 83.69
CA ALA A 1167 -9.21 -4.46 84.15
C ALA A 1167 -8.03 -3.69 84.76
N SER A 1168 -8.19 -2.39 85.04
CA SER A 1168 -7.15 -1.50 85.58
C SER A 1168 -6.57 -1.92 86.95
N GLN A 1169 -7.16 -2.89 87.64
CA GLN A 1169 -6.67 -3.43 88.91
C GLN A 1169 -6.04 -4.83 88.77
N MET A 1170 -5.98 -5.38 87.56
CA MET A 1170 -5.43 -6.71 87.29
C MET A 1170 -3.94 -6.61 86.93
N LYS A 1171 -3.15 -7.59 87.38
CA LYS A 1171 -1.72 -7.65 87.02
C LYS A 1171 -1.55 -8.15 85.59
N THR A 1172 -0.48 -7.73 84.92
CA THR A 1172 -0.06 -8.29 83.63
C THR A 1172 0.01 -9.82 83.72
N GLY A 1173 -0.70 -10.52 82.84
CA GLY A 1173 -0.84 -11.97 82.93
C GLY A 1173 -1.91 -12.54 82.00
N THR A 1174 -1.94 -13.86 81.90
CA THR A 1174 -2.97 -14.60 81.15
C THR A 1174 -4.17 -14.91 82.05
N TYR A 1175 -5.36 -14.61 81.54
CA TYR A 1175 -6.64 -14.86 82.19
C TYR A 1175 -7.57 -15.66 81.26
N ILE A 1176 -8.59 -16.29 81.83
CA ILE A 1176 -9.63 -17.02 81.08
C ILE A 1176 -10.96 -16.33 81.35
N LEU A 1177 -11.63 -15.88 80.30
CA LEU A 1177 -12.98 -15.35 80.33
C LEU A 1177 -13.96 -16.45 79.92
N LYS A 1178 -14.84 -16.85 80.83
CA LYS A 1178 -15.96 -17.75 80.58
C LYS A 1178 -17.20 -16.91 80.31
N ILE A 1179 -17.88 -17.17 79.20
CA ILE A 1179 -19.06 -16.45 78.73
C ILE A 1179 -20.19 -17.48 78.61
N GLU A 1180 -21.31 -17.23 79.26
CA GLU A 1180 -22.52 -18.05 79.16
C GLU A 1180 -23.51 -17.32 78.26
N THR A 1181 -23.90 -17.97 77.17
CA THR A 1181 -24.88 -17.47 76.21
C THR A 1181 -26.11 -18.36 76.17
N GLU A 1182 -27.18 -17.92 75.50
CA GLU A 1182 -28.37 -18.74 75.23
C GLU A 1182 -28.07 -20.05 74.47
N TYR A 1183 -26.89 -20.15 73.84
CA TYR A 1183 -26.43 -21.35 73.12
C TYR A 1183 -25.40 -22.19 73.90
N GLY A 1184 -24.96 -21.76 75.09
CA GLY A 1184 -24.04 -22.51 75.94
C GLY A 1184 -22.86 -21.72 76.48
N LYS A 1185 -21.85 -22.41 77.02
CA LYS A 1185 -20.67 -21.80 77.66
C LYS A 1185 -19.47 -21.77 76.73
N ILE A 1186 -18.90 -20.59 76.56
CA ILE A 1186 -17.70 -20.31 75.78
C ILE A 1186 -16.58 -19.95 76.76
N SER A 1187 -15.35 -20.42 76.53
CA SER A 1187 -14.17 -19.99 77.30
C SER A 1187 -13.13 -19.40 76.36
N LYS A 1188 -12.68 -18.17 76.61
CA LYS A 1188 -11.69 -17.45 75.81
C LYS A 1188 -10.52 -17.03 76.68
N LYS A 1189 -9.31 -17.23 76.18
CA LYS A 1189 -8.09 -16.75 76.84
C LYS A 1189 -7.91 -15.27 76.50
N VAL A 1190 -7.64 -14.44 77.50
CA VAL A 1190 -7.31 -13.02 77.33
C VAL A 1190 -5.99 -12.70 78.02
N LEU A 1191 -5.10 -12.01 77.30
CA LEU A 1191 -3.83 -11.56 77.84
C LEU A 1191 -3.98 -10.08 78.24
N ILE A 1192 -3.91 -9.81 79.54
CA ILE A 1192 -3.88 -8.44 80.06
C ILE A 1192 -2.41 -8.03 80.12
N LYS A 1193 -2.06 -6.95 79.42
CA LYS A 1193 -0.69 -6.43 79.32
C LYS A 1193 -0.47 -5.27 80.27
#